data_AF-A0A969PNG4-F1
#
_entry.id   AF-A0A969PNG4-F1
#
_cell.length_a   1.000
_cell.length_b   1.000
_cell.length_c   1.000
_cell.angle_alpha   90.00
_cell.angle_beta   90.00
_cell.angle_gamma   90.00
#
_symmetry.space_group_name_H-M   'P 1'
#
loop_
_entity.id
_entity.type
_entity.pdbx_description
1 polymer ?
#
loop_
_entity_poly.entity_id
_entity_poly.type
_entity_poly.pdbx_seq_one_letter_code
_entity_poly.pdbx_strand_id
1 'polypeptide(L)'
;MSKPFTITFAGDTSLGDWYLQKPNRITEKERLERDPFSFAEETAPIFKTSNFSILNLETVLEEDPDGFQEGKQYPNWDHPERTVNLLKDLNIKAVSLANNHTMDFGPDVLLNTISTLKSAGIQHFGAGSSLSEAVRPLKIEVKAGLKKNNVFVFTGMRASRRYREDYGFMAKKDSPGVNSLNENRMLRKIEETRAAHPEACIVICPHWQGSDYKWVKPAYEVKCRKFIDAGADFVFAHGTHMANHIEKYENGVIAYSIGNYIFNSPGRYDKMNAPPFSLIVELTADYDKQSGWSFTPVFYPIVTDNRRTGFKTRFADRGEAAELLHTLNEKQYIGDDEEVICDKDHGPAYVLPKGLKNIKLTSDEVAQLLPDPALNTDKDLSENETFKDEVKQLEDIQVKIETYLKDYYQTFAQNKSVIEDKDKLETLSAILEKRFISHGFLKKFERKKIPMLNSFSFKDIMVEQSALRKLGHQNHAWQLDRKTKAFRFADEIGLRRPKSSSRIYTFDEIKDKEAPIVIKPVQSTGSRGVYLIFNDSKILSARNNKYLSSREEMIEEMREPLAAVYRGNPTGQLLKDEWITEELILREEGSTAPPLDYKFYCFYGELLFVLEADRSDASGFSVWNADGTLAVTGWQDEKLREGIGFSQEDADEALRASLEIPAPFIRMDMLKSPDGIVFGEATPRPGKFHLFNKKYDQLLGRAYKEAEARLQRDMLNGKEFAAFKKHFTIK
;
A
#
# COMPACT_ATOMS: atom_id res chain seq x y z
N MET A 1 35.73 -25.25 26.68
CA MET A 1 34.30 -24.89 26.62
C MET A 1 33.59 -25.96 25.80
N SER A 2 32.39 -26.39 26.19
CA SER A 2 31.59 -27.26 25.32
C SER A 2 31.27 -26.52 24.02
N LYS A 3 31.29 -27.21 22.89
CA LYS A 3 30.78 -26.62 21.63
C LYS A 3 29.32 -26.19 21.85
N PRO A 4 28.91 -24.98 21.42
CA PRO A 4 27.52 -24.55 21.53
C PRO A 4 26.63 -25.42 20.63
N PHE A 5 25.33 -25.47 20.94
CA PHE A 5 24.36 -26.22 20.14
C PHE A 5 23.81 -25.33 19.03
N THR A 6 23.90 -25.73 17.77
CA THR A 6 23.42 -24.92 16.65
C THR A 6 22.16 -25.50 16.03
N ILE A 7 21.24 -24.60 15.66
CA ILE A 7 20.02 -24.91 14.90
C ILE A 7 20.03 -24.11 13.62
N THR A 8 20.00 -24.76 12.46
CA THR A 8 20.05 -24.08 11.16
C THR A 8 18.67 -24.04 10.51
N PHE A 9 18.21 -22.86 10.13
CA PHE A 9 16.95 -22.62 9.43
C PHE A 9 17.22 -22.26 7.97
N ALA A 10 16.56 -22.96 7.05
CA ALA A 10 16.54 -22.66 5.63
C ALA A 10 15.14 -22.27 5.17
N GLY A 11 15.09 -21.51 4.08
CA GLY A 11 13.87 -20.98 3.49
C GLY A 11 13.01 -21.98 2.73
N ASP A 12 12.20 -21.43 1.82
CA ASP A 12 11.26 -22.16 0.97
C ASP A 12 12.01 -23.16 0.08
N THR A 13 11.63 -24.43 0.18
CA THR A 13 12.33 -25.55 -0.45
C THR A 13 11.38 -26.43 -1.27
N SER A 14 11.70 -26.59 -2.55
CA SER A 14 11.17 -27.58 -3.48
C SER A 14 12.23 -27.94 -4.52
N LEU A 15 12.43 -29.23 -4.74
CA LEU A 15 13.35 -29.76 -5.75
C LEU A 15 12.88 -29.48 -7.18
N GLY A 16 11.62 -29.09 -7.35
CA GLY A 16 11.03 -28.62 -8.57
C GLY A 16 10.78 -29.73 -9.59
N ASP A 17 10.51 -30.97 -9.17
CA ASP A 17 10.21 -32.07 -10.09
C ASP A 17 9.09 -31.68 -11.07
N TRP A 18 8.02 -31.05 -10.58
CA TRP A 18 6.97 -30.49 -11.43
C TRP A 18 7.46 -29.35 -12.34
N TYR A 19 8.29 -28.43 -11.82
CA TYR A 19 8.76 -27.26 -12.58
C TYR A 19 9.73 -27.62 -13.71
N LEU A 20 10.58 -28.63 -13.48
CA LEU A 20 11.64 -29.06 -14.38
C LEU A 20 11.14 -30.01 -15.48
N GLN A 21 9.90 -30.49 -15.41
CA GLN A 21 9.28 -31.24 -16.53
C GLN A 21 8.99 -30.39 -17.77
N LYS A 22 9.09 -29.05 -17.67
CA LYS A 22 8.80 -28.15 -18.78
C LYS A 22 9.89 -28.24 -19.87
N PRO A 23 9.55 -28.07 -21.16
CA PRO A 23 10.44 -28.41 -22.29
C PRO A 23 11.85 -27.79 -22.28
N ASN A 24 12.03 -26.63 -21.62
CA ASN A 24 13.30 -25.89 -21.62
C ASN A 24 14.14 -26.13 -20.35
N ARG A 25 14.00 -27.29 -19.70
CA ARG A 25 14.63 -27.64 -18.40
C ARG A 25 15.21 -29.05 -18.34
N ILE A 26 15.45 -29.67 -19.50
CA ILE A 26 15.89 -31.07 -19.60
C ILE A 26 17.21 -31.29 -18.85
N THR A 27 18.19 -30.41 -19.03
CA THR A 27 19.50 -30.51 -18.36
C THR A 27 19.37 -30.48 -16.84
N GLU A 28 18.57 -29.57 -16.29
CA GLU A 28 18.34 -29.49 -14.85
C GLU A 28 17.53 -30.69 -14.34
N LYS A 29 16.56 -31.19 -15.12
CA LYS A 29 15.80 -32.39 -14.78
C LYS A 29 16.70 -33.62 -14.71
N GLU A 30 17.52 -33.86 -15.73
CA GLU A 30 18.49 -34.97 -15.75
C GLU A 30 19.48 -34.87 -14.59
N ARG A 31 19.91 -33.65 -14.26
CA ARG A 31 20.75 -33.39 -13.09
C ARG A 31 20.04 -33.70 -11.78
N LEU A 32 18.77 -33.32 -11.62
CA LEU A 32 17.96 -33.65 -10.45
C LEU A 32 17.78 -35.17 -10.31
N GLU A 33 17.58 -35.88 -11.41
CA GLU A 33 17.42 -37.35 -11.39
C GLU A 33 18.74 -38.06 -11.04
N ARG A 34 19.88 -37.54 -11.51
CA ARG A 34 21.20 -38.16 -11.32
C ARG A 34 21.88 -37.77 -10.01
N ASP A 35 21.80 -36.49 -9.63
CA ASP A 35 22.54 -35.88 -8.53
C ASP A 35 21.78 -34.70 -7.89
N PRO A 36 20.71 -34.98 -7.12
CA PRO A 36 19.97 -33.95 -6.38
C PRO A 36 20.84 -33.13 -5.42
N PHE A 37 21.88 -33.73 -4.84
CA PHE A 37 22.74 -33.08 -3.85
C PHE A 37 23.49 -31.88 -4.43
N SER A 38 23.84 -31.95 -5.71
CA SER A 38 24.54 -30.85 -6.39
C SER A 38 23.80 -29.51 -6.37
N PHE A 39 22.48 -29.46 -6.16
CA PHE A 39 21.73 -28.20 -6.03
C PHE A 39 22.00 -27.47 -4.70
N ALA A 40 22.50 -28.22 -3.72
CA ALA A 40 22.74 -27.76 -2.34
C ALA A 40 24.22 -27.78 -1.94
N GLU A 41 25.09 -28.36 -2.76
CA GLU A 41 26.46 -28.74 -2.39
C GLU A 41 27.28 -27.58 -1.78
N GLU A 42 27.13 -26.37 -2.32
CA GLU A 42 27.86 -25.17 -1.90
C GLU A 42 27.42 -24.65 -0.52
N THR A 43 26.21 -24.99 -0.07
CA THR A 43 25.69 -24.62 1.26
C THR A 43 25.63 -25.78 2.23
N ALA A 44 25.76 -27.02 1.75
CA ALA A 44 25.71 -28.22 2.57
C ALA A 44 26.62 -28.22 3.82
N PRO A 45 27.83 -27.62 3.82
CA PRO A 45 28.69 -27.58 5.00
C PRO A 45 28.00 -27.05 6.26
N ILE A 46 27.23 -25.96 6.19
CA ILE A 46 26.57 -25.35 7.36
C ILE A 46 25.54 -26.28 8.00
N PHE A 47 24.87 -27.11 7.18
CA PHE A 47 23.87 -28.04 7.70
C PHE A 47 24.52 -29.32 8.28
N LYS A 48 25.63 -29.75 7.69
CA LYS A 48 26.39 -30.93 8.16
C LYS A 48 27.09 -30.68 9.50
N THR A 49 27.46 -29.43 9.79
CA THR A 49 28.05 -29.03 11.08
C THR A 49 27.00 -28.70 12.13
N SER A 50 25.75 -28.42 11.72
CA SER A 50 24.64 -28.10 12.61
C SER A 50 24.16 -29.29 13.44
N ASN A 51 23.72 -29.05 14.68
CA ASN A 51 23.13 -30.10 15.50
C ASN A 51 21.70 -30.44 15.09
N PHE A 52 20.97 -29.46 14.54
CA PHE A 52 19.58 -29.64 14.12
C PHE A 52 19.24 -28.68 12.97
N SER A 53 18.74 -29.19 11.85
CA SER A 53 18.40 -28.35 10.70
C SER A 53 16.92 -28.42 10.36
N ILE A 54 16.34 -27.28 9.98
CA ILE A 54 14.92 -27.05 9.72
C ILE A 54 14.77 -26.28 8.40
N LEU A 55 13.76 -26.61 7.60
CA LEU A 55 13.40 -25.80 6.44
C LEU A 55 11.89 -25.76 6.18
N ASN A 56 11.43 -24.85 5.32
CA ASN A 56 10.05 -24.85 4.82
C ASN A 56 9.95 -25.74 3.58
N LEU A 57 9.29 -26.90 3.68
CA LEU A 57 9.09 -27.82 2.56
C LEU A 57 7.82 -27.43 1.81
N GLU A 58 8.00 -26.67 0.73
CA GLU A 58 6.92 -26.02 -0.03
C GLU A 58 6.51 -26.84 -1.25
N THR A 59 6.20 -28.11 -0.98
CA THR A 59 5.81 -29.12 -1.96
C THR A 59 5.05 -30.26 -1.26
N VAL A 60 4.40 -31.12 -2.03
CA VAL A 60 3.98 -32.46 -1.57
C VAL A 60 4.98 -33.51 -2.05
N LEU A 61 5.07 -34.63 -1.33
CA LEU A 61 5.90 -35.77 -1.71
C LEU A 61 5.03 -36.87 -2.30
N GLU A 62 4.98 -36.95 -3.63
CA GLU A 62 4.22 -37.95 -4.36
C GLU A 62 4.81 -38.15 -5.76
N GLU A 63 4.67 -39.35 -6.34
CA GLU A 63 5.09 -39.63 -7.71
C GLU A 63 3.96 -39.28 -8.68
N ASP A 64 4.12 -38.16 -9.40
CA ASP A 64 3.18 -37.69 -10.43
C ASP A 64 1.69 -37.76 -10.02
N PRO A 65 1.30 -37.03 -8.96
CA PRO A 65 -0.07 -37.09 -8.44
C PRO A 65 -1.12 -36.59 -9.44
N ASP A 66 -2.16 -37.39 -9.63
CA ASP A 66 -3.39 -36.98 -10.30
C ASP A 66 -4.24 -36.04 -9.41
N GLY A 67 -5.10 -35.23 -10.03
CA GLY A 67 -6.16 -34.52 -9.30
C GLY A 67 -5.74 -33.27 -8.53
N PHE A 68 -4.84 -32.44 -9.10
CA PHE A 68 -4.51 -31.14 -8.51
C PHE A 68 -5.75 -30.27 -8.30
N GLN A 69 -5.71 -29.40 -7.28
CA GLN A 69 -6.82 -28.54 -6.90
C GLN A 69 -7.30 -27.66 -8.06
N GLU A 70 -8.57 -27.84 -8.44
CA GLU A 70 -9.18 -27.11 -9.56
C GLU A 70 -9.05 -25.59 -9.38
N GLY A 71 -8.60 -24.92 -10.44
CA GLY A 71 -8.39 -23.47 -10.45
C GLY A 71 -7.12 -22.99 -9.75
N LYS A 72 -6.36 -23.84 -9.03
CA LYS A 72 -5.05 -23.44 -8.50
C LYS A 72 -4.04 -23.30 -9.63
N GLN A 73 -3.38 -22.15 -9.67
CA GLN A 73 -2.27 -21.92 -10.58
C GLN A 73 -0.98 -22.41 -9.92
N TYR A 74 -0.16 -23.14 -10.68
CA TYR A 74 1.13 -23.68 -10.25
C TYR A 74 1.00 -24.72 -9.12
N PRO A 75 0.44 -25.92 -9.38
CA PRO A 75 0.60 -27.02 -8.43
C PRO A 75 2.08 -27.39 -8.31
N ASN A 76 2.48 -27.96 -7.18
CA ASN A 76 3.86 -28.38 -6.96
C ASN A 76 3.95 -29.72 -6.23
N TRP A 77 4.80 -30.61 -6.74
CA TRP A 77 5.12 -31.90 -6.14
C TRP A 77 6.60 -32.21 -6.41
N ASP A 78 7.21 -32.97 -5.49
CA ASP A 78 8.56 -33.49 -5.59
C ASP A 78 8.60 -34.99 -5.33
N HIS A 79 9.55 -35.69 -5.97
CA HIS A 79 9.65 -37.14 -5.86
C HIS A 79 10.01 -37.54 -4.43
N PRO A 80 9.26 -38.47 -3.79
CA PRO A 80 9.43 -38.84 -2.38
C PRO A 80 10.87 -39.25 -2.04
N GLU A 81 11.39 -40.25 -2.74
CA GLU A 81 12.71 -40.82 -2.45
C GLU A 81 13.86 -39.80 -2.63
N ARG A 82 13.90 -39.10 -3.77
CA ARG A 82 14.91 -38.07 -4.03
C ARG A 82 14.90 -36.97 -2.97
N THR A 83 13.71 -36.48 -2.62
CA THR A 83 13.57 -35.41 -1.63
C THR A 83 14.02 -35.86 -0.26
N VAL A 84 13.56 -37.03 0.20
CA VAL A 84 13.97 -37.59 1.50
C VAL A 84 15.48 -37.81 1.59
N ASN A 85 16.10 -38.34 0.53
CA ASN A 85 17.54 -38.59 0.51
C ASN A 85 18.33 -37.28 0.59
N LEU A 86 17.95 -36.26 -0.19
CA LEU A 86 18.58 -34.94 -0.11
C LEU A 86 18.44 -34.31 1.29
N LEU A 87 17.24 -34.37 1.89
CA LEU A 87 17.00 -33.85 3.24
C LEU A 87 17.90 -34.56 4.26
N LYS A 88 18.12 -35.87 4.14
CA LYS A 88 19.05 -36.63 5.00
C LYS A 88 20.50 -36.24 4.79
N ASP A 89 20.93 -36.08 3.53
CA ASP A 89 22.30 -35.68 3.18
C ASP A 89 22.66 -34.28 3.69
N LEU A 90 21.65 -33.40 3.78
CA LEU A 90 21.71 -32.08 4.40
C LEU A 90 21.42 -32.09 5.90
N ASN A 91 21.34 -33.25 6.56
CA ASN A 91 21.10 -33.35 8.01
C ASN A 91 19.81 -32.62 8.47
N ILE A 92 18.81 -32.48 7.60
CA ILE A 92 17.50 -31.89 7.95
C ILE A 92 16.76 -32.84 8.89
N LYS A 93 16.37 -32.32 10.06
CA LYS A 93 15.68 -33.07 11.11
C LYS A 93 14.20 -32.76 11.19
N ALA A 94 13.78 -31.60 10.71
CA ALA A 94 12.38 -31.23 10.67
C ALA A 94 12.04 -30.34 9.47
N VAL A 95 10.80 -30.40 9.01
CA VAL A 95 10.28 -29.52 7.95
C VAL A 95 8.97 -28.85 8.36
N SER A 96 8.81 -27.57 8.02
CA SER A 96 7.52 -26.89 8.09
C SER A 96 6.70 -27.26 6.85
N LEU A 97 5.43 -27.57 7.08
CA LEU A 97 4.41 -27.80 6.06
C LEU A 97 3.31 -26.72 6.11
N ALA A 98 3.56 -25.58 6.79
CA ALA A 98 2.59 -24.50 6.84
C ALA A 98 2.74 -23.52 5.67
N ASN A 99 2.51 -24.00 4.46
CA ASN A 99 2.62 -23.22 3.23
C ASN A 99 1.50 -23.56 2.23
N ASN A 100 1.48 -22.82 1.11
CA ASN A 100 0.39 -22.92 0.14
C ASN A 100 0.47 -24.13 -0.78
N HIS A 101 1.53 -24.94 -0.74
CA HIS A 101 1.71 -26.09 -1.63
C HIS A 101 1.39 -27.43 -0.96
N THR A 102 1.37 -27.48 0.36
CA THR A 102 1.14 -28.69 1.17
C THR A 102 -0.19 -29.41 0.90
N MET A 103 -1.18 -28.73 0.30
CA MET A 103 -2.52 -29.28 0.02
C MET A 103 -2.87 -29.29 -1.47
N ASP A 104 -1.87 -29.17 -2.36
CA ASP A 104 -2.09 -29.01 -3.81
C ASP A 104 -2.86 -30.13 -4.47
N PHE A 105 -2.77 -31.32 -3.89
CA PHE A 105 -3.41 -32.55 -4.35
C PHE A 105 -4.33 -33.13 -3.27
N GLY A 106 -4.83 -32.28 -2.38
CA GLY A 106 -5.81 -32.64 -1.37
C GLY A 106 -5.24 -33.35 -0.13
N PRO A 107 -6.14 -33.77 0.78
CA PRO A 107 -5.77 -34.27 2.10
C PRO A 107 -5.05 -35.62 2.07
N ASP A 108 -5.37 -36.50 1.12
CA ASP A 108 -4.75 -37.83 1.05
C ASP A 108 -3.27 -37.74 0.71
N VAL A 109 -2.91 -36.88 -0.25
CA VAL A 109 -1.51 -36.62 -0.63
C VAL A 109 -0.74 -35.89 0.47
N LEU A 110 -1.40 -35.00 1.23
CA LEU A 110 -0.82 -34.44 2.47
C LEU A 110 -0.48 -35.55 3.47
N LEU A 111 -1.41 -36.48 3.73
CA LEU A 111 -1.19 -37.55 4.68
C LEU A 111 -0.10 -38.53 4.21
N ASN A 112 -0.02 -38.81 2.91
CA ASN A 112 1.09 -39.56 2.30
C ASN A 112 2.43 -38.84 2.51
N THR A 113 2.48 -37.53 2.25
CA THR A 113 3.67 -36.69 2.50
C THR A 113 4.14 -36.79 3.95
N ILE A 114 3.21 -36.66 4.90
CA ILE A 114 3.50 -36.82 6.34
C ILE A 114 4.02 -38.23 6.66
N SER A 115 3.40 -39.27 6.11
CA SER A 115 3.80 -40.66 6.30
C SER A 115 5.21 -40.94 5.78
N THR A 116 5.54 -40.41 4.60
CA THR A 116 6.86 -40.48 3.97
C THR A 116 7.93 -39.83 4.84
N LEU A 117 7.69 -38.59 5.31
CA LEU A 117 8.62 -37.88 6.20
C LEU A 117 8.84 -38.64 7.51
N LYS A 118 7.76 -39.14 8.13
CA LYS A 118 7.83 -39.91 9.36
C LYS A 118 8.62 -41.21 9.20
N SER A 119 8.39 -41.94 8.11
CA SER A 119 9.11 -43.18 7.79
C SER A 119 10.60 -42.93 7.54
N ALA A 120 10.95 -41.74 7.07
CA ALA A 120 12.32 -41.29 6.88
C ALA A 120 13.00 -40.80 8.18
N GLY A 121 12.27 -40.68 9.29
CA GLY A 121 12.77 -40.11 10.54
C GLY A 121 12.89 -38.58 10.53
N ILE A 122 12.20 -37.91 9.61
CA ILE A 122 12.16 -36.45 9.50
C ILE A 122 10.87 -35.96 10.16
N GLN A 123 10.99 -35.06 11.14
CA GLN A 123 9.83 -34.49 11.83
C GLN A 123 9.11 -33.50 10.93
N HIS A 124 7.80 -33.33 11.13
CA HIS A 124 7.03 -32.28 10.47
C HIS A 124 6.26 -31.44 11.50
N PHE A 125 5.91 -30.23 11.12
CA PHE A 125 5.02 -29.35 11.87
C PHE A 125 4.29 -28.39 10.92
N GLY A 126 3.23 -27.73 11.39
CA GLY A 126 2.49 -26.75 10.57
C GLY A 126 1.40 -27.33 9.66
N ALA A 127 1.26 -28.65 9.58
CA ALA A 127 0.14 -29.36 8.97
C ALA A 127 -0.07 -30.69 9.68
N GLY A 128 -1.24 -31.30 9.51
CA GLY A 128 -1.55 -32.58 10.15
C GLY A 128 -2.89 -33.15 9.73
N SER A 129 -3.24 -34.30 10.31
CA SER A 129 -4.52 -34.99 10.18
C SER A 129 -5.69 -34.28 10.89
N SER A 130 -5.38 -33.32 11.77
CA SER A 130 -6.33 -32.50 12.52
C SER A 130 -5.73 -31.14 12.86
N LEU A 131 -6.59 -30.19 13.25
CA LEU A 131 -6.15 -28.88 13.73
C LEU A 131 -5.22 -29.02 14.93
N SER A 132 -5.49 -29.96 15.85
CA SER A 132 -4.68 -30.19 17.05
C SER A 132 -3.24 -30.61 16.74
N GLU A 133 -3.04 -31.34 15.65
CA GLU A 133 -1.73 -31.73 15.14
C GLU A 133 -1.08 -30.59 14.37
N ALA A 134 -1.82 -29.92 13.49
CA ALA A 134 -1.32 -28.83 12.67
C ALA A 134 -0.81 -27.64 13.51
N VAL A 135 -1.46 -27.33 14.64
CA VAL A 135 -1.04 -26.22 15.53
C VAL A 135 0.10 -26.58 16.49
N ARG A 136 0.52 -27.85 16.54
CA ARG A 136 1.53 -28.30 17.50
C ARG A 136 2.90 -27.71 17.12
N PRO A 137 3.61 -27.03 18.04
CA PRO A 137 4.96 -26.56 17.75
C PRO A 137 5.92 -27.74 17.62
N LEU A 138 6.96 -27.55 16.82
CA LEU A 138 8.15 -28.38 16.90
C LEU A 138 8.87 -28.06 18.21
N LYS A 139 9.29 -29.08 18.95
CA LYS A 139 10.05 -28.93 20.20
C LYS A 139 11.43 -29.56 20.04
N ILE A 140 12.48 -28.78 20.28
CA ILE A 140 13.88 -29.20 20.13
C ILE A 140 14.54 -29.10 21.50
N GLU A 141 15.09 -30.21 22.01
CA GLU A 141 15.92 -30.20 23.23
C GLU A 141 17.34 -29.77 22.86
N VAL A 142 17.78 -28.62 23.35
CA VAL A 142 19.16 -28.11 23.17
C VAL A 142 20.01 -28.42 24.40
N LYS A 143 21.32 -28.62 24.18
CA LYS A 143 22.25 -29.03 25.23
C LYS A 143 23.57 -28.26 25.16
N ALA A 144 24.01 -27.75 26.31
CA ALA A 144 25.32 -27.13 26.48
C ALA A 144 26.00 -27.78 27.69
N GLY A 145 26.89 -28.74 27.42
CA GLY A 145 27.45 -29.63 28.43
C GLY A 145 26.36 -30.48 29.11
N LEU A 146 26.19 -30.34 30.42
CA LEU A 146 25.16 -31.05 31.20
C LEU A 146 23.83 -30.29 31.30
N LYS A 147 23.76 -29.04 30.80
CA LYS A 147 22.55 -28.23 30.86
C LYS A 147 21.67 -28.52 29.65
N LYS A 148 20.36 -28.52 29.89
CA LYS A 148 19.32 -28.73 28.87
C LYS A 148 18.35 -27.57 28.85
N ASN A 149 17.84 -27.25 27.68
CA ASN A 149 16.73 -26.30 27.49
C ASN A 149 15.91 -26.71 26.27
N ASN A 150 14.84 -25.98 25.97
CA ASN A 150 13.97 -26.24 24.84
C ASN A 150 13.92 -25.04 23.90
N VAL A 151 13.82 -25.34 22.59
CA VAL A 151 13.42 -24.40 21.56
C VAL A 151 12.06 -24.85 21.02
N PHE A 152 11.08 -23.96 21.02
CA PHE A 152 9.76 -24.18 20.44
C PHE A 152 9.65 -23.41 19.12
N VAL A 153 9.34 -24.11 18.03
CA VAL A 153 9.15 -23.49 16.72
C VAL A 153 7.69 -23.59 16.33
N PHE A 154 7.02 -22.44 16.24
CA PHE A 154 5.66 -22.32 15.75
C PHE A 154 5.66 -21.88 14.29
N THR A 155 4.64 -22.27 13.54
CA THR A 155 4.47 -21.85 12.15
C THR A 155 2.99 -21.76 11.81
N GLY A 156 2.66 -21.03 10.76
CA GLY A 156 1.30 -20.92 10.24
C GLY A 156 1.29 -20.13 8.94
N MET A 157 0.38 -20.50 8.05
CA MET A 157 0.25 -19.86 6.74
C MET A 157 -0.80 -18.76 6.75
N ARG A 158 -0.46 -17.57 6.28
CA ARG A 158 -1.46 -16.56 5.92
C ARG A 158 -2.33 -17.14 4.80
N ALA A 159 -3.62 -17.33 5.02
CA ALA A 159 -4.50 -17.87 4.00
C ALA A 159 -5.47 -16.81 3.48
N SER A 160 -5.37 -16.46 2.20
CA SER A 160 -6.41 -15.67 1.53
C SER A 160 -7.75 -16.41 1.53
N ARG A 161 -8.85 -15.70 1.25
CA ARG A 161 -10.20 -16.28 1.20
C ARG A 161 -10.24 -17.55 0.35
N ARG A 162 -9.63 -17.50 -0.83
CA ARG A 162 -9.53 -18.61 -1.78
C ARG A 162 -8.89 -19.87 -1.19
N TYR A 163 -7.81 -19.73 -0.43
CA TYR A 163 -7.15 -20.86 0.22
C TYR A 163 -7.94 -21.40 1.42
N ARG A 164 -8.74 -20.55 2.09
CA ARG A 164 -9.56 -20.95 3.25
C ARG A 164 -10.88 -21.60 2.87
N GLU A 165 -11.59 -21.00 1.93
CA GLU A 165 -12.97 -21.34 1.57
C GLU A 165 -13.01 -22.19 0.30
N ASP A 166 -12.48 -21.69 -0.82
CA ASP A 166 -12.64 -22.34 -2.12
C ASP A 166 -11.84 -23.65 -2.20
N TYR A 167 -10.59 -23.64 -1.73
CA TYR A 167 -9.74 -24.84 -1.75
C TYR A 167 -9.80 -25.67 -0.47
N GLY A 168 -10.26 -25.08 0.64
CA GLY A 168 -10.37 -25.79 1.91
C GLY A 168 -9.04 -26.30 2.50
N PHE A 169 -7.93 -25.60 2.29
CA PHE A 169 -6.58 -26.08 2.67
C PHE A 169 -6.33 -26.10 4.18
N MET A 170 -7.15 -25.40 4.99
CA MET A 170 -6.87 -25.24 6.42
C MET A 170 -7.35 -26.43 7.23
N ALA A 171 -6.51 -26.91 8.15
CA ALA A 171 -6.88 -27.94 9.09
C ALA A 171 -8.09 -27.51 9.94
N LYS A 172 -9.04 -28.42 10.13
CA LYS A 172 -10.20 -28.23 11.03
C LYS A 172 -10.10 -29.23 12.16
N LYS A 173 -11.03 -29.16 13.12
CA LYS A 173 -11.02 -29.97 14.34
C LYS A 173 -10.70 -31.44 14.06
N ASP A 174 -11.39 -32.04 13.10
CA ASP A 174 -11.30 -33.47 12.78
C ASP A 174 -11.00 -33.71 11.29
N SER A 175 -10.36 -32.76 10.61
CA SER A 175 -10.00 -32.91 9.19
C SER A 175 -8.55 -32.48 8.90
N PRO A 176 -7.85 -33.16 7.98
CA PRO A 176 -6.48 -32.81 7.61
C PRO A 176 -6.36 -31.42 7.01
N GLY A 177 -5.17 -30.84 7.11
CA GLY A 177 -4.83 -29.61 6.42
C GLY A 177 -3.67 -28.84 7.06
N VAL A 178 -3.52 -27.60 6.59
CA VAL A 178 -2.46 -26.68 6.98
C VAL A 178 -2.89 -25.82 8.17
N ASN A 179 -1.96 -25.51 9.06
CA ASN A 179 -2.18 -24.56 10.14
C ASN A 179 -2.32 -23.14 9.57
N SER A 180 -3.51 -22.56 9.69
CA SER A 180 -3.72 -21.15 9.39
C SER A 180 -2.93 -20.24 10.35
N LEU A 181 -2.41 -19.12 9.87
CA LEU A 181 -1.88 -18.05 10.72
C LEU A 181 -3.03 -17.24 11.34
N ASN A 182 -3.81 -17.89 12.21
CA ASN A 182 -4.78 -17.24 13.08
C ASN A 182 -4.02 -16.52 14.19
N GLU A 183 -4.02 -15.19 14.15
CA GLU A 183 -3.21 -14.34 15.03
C GLU A 183 -3.53 -14.57 16.50
N ASN A 184 -4.80 -14.53 16.90
CA ASN A 184 -5.21 -14.70 18.30
C ASN A 184 -4.81 -16.08 18.86
N ARG A 185 -4.94 -17.14 18.06
CA ARG A 185 -4.52 -18.48 18.45
C ARG A 185 -3.00 -18.58 18.59
N MET A 186 -2.26 -17.96 17.66
CA MET A 186 -0.80 -17.94 17.70
C MET A 186 -0.32 -17.20 18.95
N LEU A 187 -0.81 -15.98 19.19
CA LEU A 187 -0.47 -15.17 20.37
C LEU A 187 -0.73 -15.94 21.67
N ARG A 188 -1.93 -16.50 21.83
CA ARG A 188 -2.26 -17.33 23.00
C ARG A 188 -1.30 -18.51 23.18
N LYS A 189 -0.91 -19.18 22.09
CA LYS A 189 0.02 -20.33 22.17
C LYS A 189 1.43 -19.91 22.54
N ILE A 190 1.89 -18.74 22.10
CA ILE A 190 3.17 -18.16 22.50
C ILE A 190 3.13 -17.85 24.00
N GLU A 191 2.10 -17.15 24.48
CA GLU A 191 1.92 -16.79 25.89
C GLU A 191 1.86 -18.04 26.79
N GLU A 192 1.04 -19.03 26.42
CA GLU A 192 0.93 -20.32 27.14
C GLU A 192 2.29 -21.03 27.21
N THR A 193 3.07 -20.99 26.13
CA THR A 193 4.38 -21.66 26.07
C THR A 193 5.43 -20.92 26.88
N ARG A 194 5.46 -19.59 26.81
CA ARG A 194 6.35 -18.75 27.61
C ARG A 194 6.06 -18.91 29.10
N ALA A 195 4.78 -18.94 29.48
CA ALA A 195 4.36 -19.16 30.87
C ALA A 195 4.76 -20.56 31.39
N ALA A 196 4.58 -21.60 30.55
CA ALA A 196 4.96 -22.97 30.92
C ALA A 196 6.48 -23.22 30.89
N HIS A 197 7.23 -22.46 30.08
CA HIS A 197 8.65 -22.62 29.85
C HIS A 197 9.40 -21.27 29.83
N PRO A 198 9.60 -20.63 30.99
CA PRO A 198 10.16 -19.27 31.05
C PRO A 198 11.53 -19.10 30.39
N GLU A 199 12.40 -20.10 30.48
CA GLU A 199 13.76 -20.06 29.92
C GLU A 199 13.86 -20.59 28.47
N ALA A 200 12.78 -21.11 27.89
CA ALA A 200 12.83 -21.69 26.55
C ALA A 200 12.99 -20.59 25.48
N CYS A 201 13.60 -20.95 24.36
CA CYS A 201 13.60 -20.09 23.17
C CYS A 201 12.33 -20.36 22.35
N ILE A 202 11.66 -19.32 21.89
CA ILE A 202 10.44 -19.40 21.08
C ILE A 202 10.68 -18.72 19.73
N VAL A 203 10.59 -19.51 18.66
CA VAL A 203 10.77 -19.08 17.27
C VAL A 203 9.45 -19.19 16.52
N ILE A 204 9.06 -18.14 15.78
CA ILE A 204 7.87 -18.17 14.91
C ILE A 204 8.29 -18.08 13.45
N CYS A 205 7.80 -19.02 12.63
CA CYS A 205 8.09 -19.10 11.21
C CYS A 205 6.80 -18.93 10.39
N PRO A 206 6.20 -17.74 10.32
CA PRO A 206 4.98 -17.52 9.53
C PRO A 206 5.26 -17.60 8.03
N HIS A 207 4.29 -18.06 7.24
CA HIS A 207 4.38 -18.10 5.77
C HIS A 207 3.42 -17.07 5.13
N TRP A 208 3.97 -16.17 4.30
CA TRP A 208 3.28 -15.02 3.73
C TRP A 208 2.67 -15.24 2.35
N GLN A 209 1.93 -16.33 2.13
CA GLN A 209 1.21 -16.64 0.89
C GLN A 209 0.72 -15.39 0.14
N GLY A 210 1.11 -15.21 -1.12
CA GLY A 210 0.64 -14.11 -1.99
C GLY A 210 1.45 -12.80 -1.87
N SER A 211 2.60 -12.84 -1.21
CA SER A 211 3.60 -11.77 -1.18
C SER A 211 4.88 -12.12 -1.96
N ASP A 212 4.76 -13.02 -2.93
CA ASP A 212 5.85 -13.54 -3.76
C ASP A 212 6.68 -12.39 -4.37
N TYR A 213 7.99 -12.40 -4.11
CA TYR A 213 8.99 -11.43 -4.60
C TYR A 213 8.64 -9.98 -4.26
N LYS A 214 8.07 -9.73 -3.06
CA LYS A 214 7.71 -8.40 -2.58
C LYS A 214 8.20 -8.19 -1.14
N TRP A 215 8.52 -6.93 -0.84
CA TRP A 215 8.68 -6.47 0.55
C TRP A 215 7.38 -6.68 1.33
N VAL A 216 7.49 -7.02 2.62
CA VAL A 216 6.31 -7.24 3.45
C VAL A 216 5.52 -5.93 3.63
N LYS A 217 4.22 -6.06 3.91
CA LYS A 217 3.35 -4.91 4.17
C LYS A 217 3.46 -4.48 5.63
N PRO A 218 3.19 -3.22 6.00
CA PRO A 218 3.19 -2.78 7.40
C PRO A 218 2.29 -3.61 8.33
N ALA A 219 1.21 -4.20 7.81
CA ALA A 219 0.35 -5.09 8.59
C ALA A 219 1.05 -6.40 9.02
N TYR A 220 2.07 -6.85 8.30
CA TYR A 220 2.88 -8.02 8.67
C TYR A 220 3.93 -7.63 9.70
N GLU A 221 4.49 -6.41 9.60
CA GLU A 221 5.36 -5.80 10.63
C GLU A 221 4.69 -5.76 11.99
N VAL A 222 3.50 -5.16 12.06
CA VAL A 222 2.69 -5.11 13.28
C VAL A 222 2.43 -6.51 13.83
N LYS A 223 2.18 -7.50 12.95
CA LYS A 223 1.90 -8.86 13.37
C LYS A 223 3.12 -9.57 13.97
N CYS A 224 4.29 -9.45 13.35
CA CYS A 224 5.52 -10.03 13.89
C CYS A 224 5.91 -9.40 15.23
N ARG A 225 5.79 -8.07 15.36
CA ARG A 225 6.03 -7.36 16.61
C ARG A 225 5.13 -7.88 17.74
N LYS A 226 3.83 -8.08 17.47
CA LYS A 226 2.91 -8.73 18.43
C LYS A 226 3.35 -10.14 18.85
N PHE A 227 3.98 -10.92 17.97
CA PHE A 227 4.52 -12.23 18.37
C PHE A 227 5.67 -12.09 19.35
N ILE A 228 6.56 -11.12 19.15
CA ILE A 228 7.62 -10.78 20.10
C ILE A 228 7.02 -10.28 21.43
N ASP A 229 6.04 -9.39 21.38
CA ASP A 229 5.34 -8.87 22.57
C ASP A 229 4.68 -9.99 23.38
N ALA A 230 4.13 -11.02 22.72
CA ALA A 230 3.55 -12.20 23.35
C ALA A 230 4.60 -13.14 24.01
N GLY A 231 5.89 -12.91 23.75
CA GLY A 231 7.00 -13.63 24.34
C GLY A 231 7.80 -14.51 23.38
N ALA A 232 7.67 -14.33 22.06
CA ALA A 232 8.60 -14.94 21.11
C ALA A 232 9.96 -14.24 21.14
N ASP A 233 11.05 -14.99 20.95
CA ASP A 233 12.41 -14.45 20.86
C ASP A 233 12.79 -14.14 19.41
N PHE A 234 12.32 -14.96 18.47
CA PHE A 234 12.69 -14.85 17.07
C PHE A 234 11.49 -15.02 16.14
N VAL A 235 11.51 -14.29 15.03
CA VAL A 235 10.62 -14.54 13.89
C VAL A 235 11.47 -14.76 12.65
N PHE A 236 11.40 -15.94 12.04
CA PHE A 236 12.09 -16.27 10.78
C PHE A 236 11.03 -16.66 9.74
N ALA A 237 10.49 -15.67 9.05
CA ALA A 237 9.34 -15.87 8.18
C ALA A 237 9.70 -16.42 6.78
N HIS A 238 8.67 -16.84 6.04
CA HIS A 238 8.75 -17.55 4.76
C HIS A 238 7.75 -17.00 3.72
N GLY A 239 7.83 -17.47 2.47
CA GLY A 239 6.80 -17.28 1.46
C GLY A 239 6.84 -15.99 0.64
N THR A 240 7.82 -15.11 0.87
CA THR A 240 8.11 -14.01 -0.09
C THR A 240 9.12 -14.42 -1.15
N HIS A 241 9.75 -15.60 -1.06
CA HIS A 241 10.76 -16.11 -1.99
C HIS A 241 12.04 -15.25 -2.14
N MET A 242 12.23 -14.24 -1.29
CA MET A 242 13.41 -13.37 -1.21
C MET A 242 13.68 -12.99 0.24
N ALA A 243 14.94 -12.67 0.57
CA ALA A 243 15.30 -12.02 1.82
C ALA A 243 14.49 -10.72 1.99
N ASN A 244 13.85 -10.56 3.14
CA ASN A 244 13.21 -9.32 3.53
C ASN A 244 14.03 -8.62 4.61
N HIS A 245 13.61 -7.41 5.00
CA HIS A 245 14.31 -6.67 6.05
C HIS A 245 14.33 -7.44 7.38
N ILE A 246 15.37 -7.17 8.15
CA ILE A 246 15.56 -7.72 9.50
C ILE A 246 15.36 -6.55 10.47
N GLU A 247 14.67 -6.80 11.57
CA GLU A 247 14.40 -5.82 12.61
C GLU A 247 14.76 -6.41 13.97
N LYS A 248 15.50 -5.66 14.78
CA LYS A 248 15.58 -5.92 16.21
C LYS A 248 14.46 -5.15 16.90
N TYR A 249 13.51 -5.87 17.50
CA TYR A 249 12.35 -5.30 18.16
C TYR A 249 12.33 -5.78 19.62
N GLU A 250 12.42 -4.84 20.56
CA GLU A 250 12.59 -5.16 21.98
C GLU A 250 13.81 -6.07 22.24
N ASN A 251 13.57 -7.23 22.85
CA ASN A 251 14.57 -8.26 23.09
C ASN A 251 14.59 -9.33 22.00
N GLY A 252 13.77 -9.19 20.95
CA GLY A 252 13.62 -10.17 19.88
C GLY A 252 14.21 -9.72 18.55
N VAL A 253 14.35 -10.67 17.63
CA VAL A 253 14.82 -10.43 16.26
C VAL A 253 13.83 -10.98 15.25
N ILE A 254 13.47 -10.16 14.26
CA ILE A 254 12.48 -10.47 13.23
C ILE A 254 13.16 -10.42 11.87
N ALA A 255 13.31 -11.56 11.20
CA ALA A 255 13.55 -11.63 9.76
C ALA A 255 12.20 -11.80 9.04
N TYR A 256 11.74 -10.74 8.37
CA TYR A 256 10.41 -10.69 7.77
C TYR A 256 10.20 -11.64 6.58
N SER A 257 11.29 -12.18 6.04
CA SER A 257 11.33 -13.42 5.28
C SER A 257 12.79 -13.83 5.09
N ILE A 258 13.09 -15.11 5.23
CA ILE A 258 14.42 -15.65 4.90
C ILE A 258 14.51 -16.15 3.46
N GLY A 259 13.43 -16.06 2.68
CA GLY A 259 13.43 -16.33 1.24
C GLY A 259 13.45 -17.81 0.85
N ASN A 260 13.93 -18.09 -0.36
CA ASN A 260 14.10 -19.45 -0.88
C ASN A 260 15.36 -20.12 -0.31
N TYR A 261 15.40 -21.45 -0.29
CA TYR A 261 16.65 -22.20 -0.15
C TYR A 261 16.98 -22.94 -1.45
N ILE A 262 16.38 -24.12 -1.68
CA ILE A 262 16.43 -24.83 -2.97
C ILE A 262 15.03 -24.74 -3.54
N PHE A 263 14.82 -23.92 -4.56
CA PHE A 263 13.50 -23.78 -5.19
C PHE A 263 13.68 -23.76 -6.71
N ASN A 264 13.73 -24.94 -7.33
CA ASN A 264 14.15 -25.14 -8.73
C ASN A 264 13.13 -24.68 -9.79
N SER A 265 12.46 -23.56 -9.53
CA SER A 265 11.82 -22.74 -10.54
C SER A 265 12.82 -21.67 -11.02
N PRO A 266 12.78 -21.19 -12.27
CA PRO A 266 13.67 -20.12 -12.73
C PRO A 266 13.50 -18.76 -12.01
N GLY A 267 12.65 -18.69 -10.99
CA GLY A 267 12.36 -17.50 -10.22
C GLY A 267 11.65 -16.43 -11.03
N ARG A 268 11.40 -15.29 -10.38
CA ARG A 268 10.89 -14.06 -11.01
C ARG A 268 11.63 -12.81 -10.54
N TYR A 269 12.84 -12.96 -10.00
CA TYR A 269 13.63 -11.88 -9.39
C TYR A 269 13.73 -10.64 -10.30
N ASP A 270 14.37 -10.77 -11.46
CA ASP A 270 14.50 -9.64 -12.41
C ASP A 270 13.14 -9.10 -12.88
N LYS A 271 12.19 -10.00 -13.21
CA LYS A 271 10.85 -9.61 -13.68
C LYS A 271 10.06 -8.80 -12.65
N MET A 272 10.28 -9.09 -11.36
CA MET A 272 9.59 -8.46 -10.24
C MET A 272 10.43 -7.36 -9.57
N ASN A 273 11.62 -7.07 -10.11
CA ASN A 273 12.60 -6.16 -9.53
C ASN A 273 12.89 -6.48 -8.05
N ALA A 274 13.07 -7.77 -7.76
CA ALA A 274 13.35 -8.29 -6.43
C ALA A 274 14.83 -8.67 -6.29
N PRO A 275 15.46 -8.41 -5.14
CA PRO A 275 16.84 -8.83 -4.90
C PRO A 275 16.98 -10.35 -5.01
N PRO A 276 18.05 -10.86 -5.64
CA PRO A 276 18.25 -12.29 -5.93
C PRO A 276 18.70 -13.12 -4.71
N PHE A 277 18.54 -12.56 -3.51
CA PHE A 277 19.12 -13.05 -2.28
C PHE A 277 18.08 -13.66 -1.36
N SER A 278 18.51 -14.64 -0.58
CA SER A 278 17.79 -15.25 0.53
C SER A 278 18.78 -15.41 1.71
N LEU A 279 18.32 -15.94 2.84
CA LEU A 279 19.11 -16.10 4.05
C LEU A 279 19.03 -17.54 4.57
N ILE A 280 20.16 -18.08 5.00
CA ILE A 280 20.21 -19.20 5.96
C ILE A 280 20.43 -18.58 7.34
N VAL A 281 19.72 -19.06 8.37
CA VAL A 281 19.87 -18.56 9.74
C VAL A 281 20.43 -19.67 10.62
N GLU A 282 21.60 -19.46 11.22
CA GLU A 282 22.10 -20.33 12.28
C GLU A 282 21.79 -19.72 13.65
N LEU A 283 20.98 -20.41 14.44
CA LEU A 283 20.69 -20.05 15.81
C LEU A 283 21.61 -20.83 16.75
N THR A 284 22.56 -20.11 17.36
CA THR A 284 23.50 -20.68 18.32
C THR A 284 22.91 -20.60 19.73
N ALA A 285 22.72 -21.75 20.38
CA ALA A 285 22.34 -21.88 21.77
C ALA A 285 23.57 -22.19 22.64
N ASP A 286 23.90 -21.27 23.53
CA ASP A 286 25.03 -21.40 24.46
C ASP A 286 24.56 -21.21 25.90
N TYR A 287 25.34 -21.72 26.85
CA TYR A 287 25.08 -21.59 28.28
C TYR A 287 26.32 -21.11 29.01
N ASP A 288 26.19 -19.95 29.65
CA ASP A 288 27.17 -19.45 30.61
C ASP A 288 26.66 -19.56 32.04
N LYS A 289 27.58 -19.81 32.98
CA LYS A 289 27.21 -19.99 34.40
C LYS A 289 26.67 -18.72 35.06
N GLN A 290 27.07 -17.54 34.57
CA GLN A 290 26.69 -16.24 35.14
C GLN A 290 25.46 -15.67 34.43
N SER A 291 25.40 -15.73 33.09
CA SER A 291 24.31 -15.14 32.31
C SER A 291 23.20 -16.12 31.88
N GLY A 292 23.38 -17.42 32.12
CA GLY A 292 22.39 -18.45 31.76
C GLY A 292 22.42 -18.81 30.27
N TRP A 293 21.27 -19.21 29.73
CA TRP A 293 21.12 -19.52 28.31
C TRP A 293 21.12 -18.26 27.45
N SER A 294 21.84 -18.30 26.34
CA SER A 294 21.78 -17.28 25.30
C SER A 294 21.52 -17.93 23.94
N PHE A 295 20.70 -17.27 23.14
CA PHE A 295 20.35 -17.69 21.78
C PHE A 295 20.73 -16.55 20.83
N THR A 296 21.63 -16.81 19.89
CA THR A 296 22.14 -15.78 18.97
C THR A 296 21.92 -16.21 17.52
N PRO A 297 21.14 -15.48 16.72
CA PRO A 297 20.99 -15.75 15.30
C PRO A 297 22.18 -15.16 14.52
N VAL A 298 22.67 -15.92 13.56
CA VAL A 298 23.64 -15.48 12.54
C VAL A 298 23.00 -15.67 11.18
N PHE A 299 23.02 -14.62 10.36
CA PHE A 299 22.39 -14.62 9.04
C PHE A 299 23.44 -14.77 7.95
N TYR A 300 23.31 -15.82 7.14
CA TYR A 300 24.20 -16.13 6.02
C TYR A 300 23.48 -15.85 4.71
N PRO A 301 23.86 -14.81 3.96
CA PRO A 301 23.29 -14.52 2.65
C PRO A 301 23.60 -15.63 1.65
N ILE A 302 22.57 -15.99 0.89
CA ILE A 302 22.67 -16.94 -0.21
C ILE A 302 22.07 -16.37 -1.48
N VAL A 303 22.63 -16.73 -2.64
CA VAL A 303 22.09 -16.36 -3.95
C VAL A 303 21.16 -17.46 -4.40
N THR A 304 19.91 -17.10 -4.70
CA THR A 304 18.82 -18.05 -4.99
C THR A 304 18.13 -17.79 -6.33
N ASP A 305 18.61 -16.80 -7.09
CA ASP A 305 18.26 -16.67 -8.50
C ASP A 305 18.95 -17.77 -9.32
N ASN A 306 18.17 -18.80 -9.65
CA ASN A 306 18.63 -19.96 -10.40
C ASN A 306 19.24 -19.62 -11.77
N ARG A 307 18.89 -18.47 -12.37
CA ARG A 307 19.53 -18.03 -13.63
C ARG A 307 20.95 -17.53 -13.41
N ARG A 308 21.23 -16.94 -12.24
CA ARG A 308 22.56 -16.47 -11.85
C ARG A 308 23.43 -17.61 -11.35
N THR A 309 22.84 -18.57 -10.65
CA THR A 309 23.58 -19.65 -10.00
C THR A 309 23.70 -20.92 -10.83
N GLY A 310 22.95 -21.04 -11.93
CA GLY A 310 22.83 -22.32 -12.65
C GLY A 310 22.18 -23.40 -11.78
N PHE A 311 21.17 -23.02 -11.00
CA PHE A 311 20.46 -23.88 -10.04
C PHE A 311 21.39 -24.49 -8.97
N LYS A 312 22.43 -23.76 -8.55
CA LYS A 312 23.30 -24.13 -7.44
C LYS A 312 23.20 -23.09 -6.32
N THR A 313 22.34 -23.31 -5.33
CA THR A 313 22.26 -22.37 -4.22
C THR A 313 23.61 -22.31 -3.51
N ARG A 314 24.17 -21.10 -3.43
CA ARG A 314 25.51 -20.83 -2.87
C ARG A 314 25.47 -19.63 -1.93
N PHE A 315 26.46 -19.54 -1.04
CA PHE A 315 26.68 -18.33 -0.26
C PHE A 315 26.96 -17.13 -1.18
N ALA A 316 26.50 -15.96 -0.75
CA ALA A 316 26.83 -14.70 -1.40
C ALA A 316 28.32 -14.39 -1.19
N ASP A 317 28.97 -13.82 -2.20
CA ASP A 317 30.29 -13.24 -2.00
C ASP A 317 30.21 -11.92 -1.20
N ARG A 318 31.37 -11.33 -0.90
CA ARG A 318 31.43 -10.10 -0.08
C ARG A 318 30.73 -8.91 -0.73
N GLY A 319 30.78 -8.79 -2.06
CA GLY A 319 30.13 -7.72 -2.81
C GLY A 319 28.62 -7.90 -2.83
N GLU A 320 28.16 -9.11 -3.12
CA GLU A 320 26.75 -9.50 -3.07
C GLU A 320 26.16 -9.36 -1.65
N ALA A 321 26.90 -9.72 -0.62
CA ALA A 321 26.51 -9.49 0.77
C ALA A 321 26.46 -7.98 1.11
N ALA A 322 27.39 -7.17 0.61
CA ALA A 322 27.30 -5.72 0.81
C ALA A 322 26.08 -5.12 0.08
N GLU A 323 25.76 -5.61 -1.13
CA GLU A 323 24.57 -5.21 -1.89
C GLU A 323 23.27 -5.54 -1.13
N LEU A 324 23.16 -6.77 -0.60
CA LEU A 324 22.01 -7.15 0.20
C LEU A 324 21.89 -6.25 1.44
N LEU A 325 22.97 -6.05 2.20
CA LEU A 325 22.95 -5.22 3.40
C LEU A 325 22.54 -3.78 3.07
N HIS A 326 23.11 -3.19 2.04
CA HIS A 326 22.73 -1.86 1.57
C HIS A 326 21.23 -1.79 1.22
N THR A 327 20.72 -2.79 0.50
CA THR A 327 19.29 -2.89 0.15
C THR A 327 18.39 -2.98 1.38
N LEU A 328 18.81 -3.71 2.42
CA LEU A 328 18.07 -3.80 3.67
C LEU A 328 18.16 -2.50 4.50
N ASN A 329 19.31 -1.80 4.47
CA ASN A 329 19.55 -0.53 5.19
C ASN A 329 18.82 0.66 4.55
N GLU A 330 18.77 0.77 3.21
CA GLU A 330 18.05 1.85 2.51
C GLU A 330 16.55 1.89 2.84
N LYS A 331 16.00 0.76 3.31
CA LYS A 331 14.63 0.68 3.79
C LYS A 331 14.46 1.16 5.25
N GLN A 332 15.53 1.54 5.95
CA GLN A 332 15.59 2.04 7.34
C GLN A 332 15.31 1.00 8.44
N TYR A 333 15.71 -0.25 8.28
CA TYR A 333 15.33 -1.31 9.24
C TYR A 333 16.49 -1.99 9.96
N ILE A 334 17.71 -1.67 9.57
CA ILE A 334 18.95 -2.20 10.11
C ILE A 334 19.77 -0.96 10.51
N GLY A 335 20.17 -0.84 11.78
CA GLY A 335 20.80 0.37 12.30
C GLY A 335 22.15 0.69 11.65
N ASP A 336 22.64 1.93 11.82
CA ASP A 336 23.91 2.39 11.23
C ASP A 336 25.18 1.67 11.75
N ASP A 337 25.04 0.79 12.76
CA ASP A 337 26.14 0.13 13.48
C ASP A 337 26.38 -1.36 13.11
N GLU A 338 25.81 -1.86 12.00
CA GLU A 338 25.95 -3.28 11.62
C GLU A 338 27.17 -3.59 10.74
N GLU A 339 27.90 -4.66 11.06
CA GLU A 339 29.09 -5.08 10.32
C GLU A 339 28.85 -6.39 9.54
N VAL A 340 29.32 -6.42 8.28
CA VAL A 340 29.54 -7.68 7.56
C VAL A 340 30.77 -8.36 8.15
N ILE A 341 30.55 -9.47 8.86
CA ILE A 341 31.63 -10.26 9.44
C ILE A 341 31.95 -11.42 8.51
N CYS A 342 33.21 -11.67 8.20
CA CYS A 342 33.59 -12.93 7.55
C CYS A 342 33.66 -14.02 8.61
N ASP A 343 32.66 -14.90 8.64
CA ASP A 343 32.77 -16.17 9.34
C ASP A 343 33.80 -17.05 8.60
N LYS A 344 34.81 -17.52 9.33
CA LYS A 344 35.89 -18.32 8.77
C LYS A 344 35.41 -19.66 8.23
N ASP A 345 34.31 -20.17 8.75
CA ASP A 345 33.81 -21.50 8.41
C ASP A 345 32.83 -21.48 7.23
N HIS A 346 32.13 -20.36 6.97
CA HIS A 346 31.02 -20.32 6.01
C HIS A 346 30.92 -19.06 5.13
N GLY A 347 31.83 -18.08 5.25
CA GLY A 347 31.86 -16.88 4.40
C GLY A 347 31.24 -15.62 5.03
N PRO A 348 30.81 -14.61 4.23
CA PRO A 348 30.20 -13.39 4.76
C PRO A 348 28.92 -13.70 5.54
N ALA A 349 28.82 -13.17 6.75
CA ALA A 349 27.68 -13.32 7.65
C ALA A 349 27.35 -11.97 8.30
N TYR A 350 26.09 -11.78 8.67
CA TYR A 350 25.68 -10.65 9.50
C TYR A 350 25.43 -11.10 10.94
N VAL A 351 25.99 -10.35 11.88
CA VAL A 351 25.72 -10.49 13.31
C VAL A 351 25.19 -9.16 13.82
N LEU A 352 23.97 -9.17 14.35
CA LEU A 352 23.38 -7.97 14.93
C LEU A 352 24.19 -7.53 16.18
N PRO A 353 24.61 -6.25 16.30
CA PRO A 353 25.36 -5.79 17.45
C PRO A 353 24.56 -5.96 18.76
N LYS A 354 25.28 -6.33 19.83
CA LYS A 354 24.70 -6.66 21.15
C LYS A 354 24.04 -5.46 21.86
N GLY A 355 24.34 -4.23 21.48
CA GLY A 355 23.81 -3.04 22.15
C GLY A 355 23.44 -1.94 21.16
N LEU A 356 22.14 -1.80 20.90
CA LEU A 356 21.59 -0.59 20.29
C LEU A 356 20.63 0.03 21.31
N LYS A 357 20.78 1.34 21.52
CA LYS A 357 19.95 2.10 22.45
C LYS A 357 18.53 2.18 21.91
N ASN A 358 17.63 1.50 22.61
CA ASN A 358 16.19 1.72 22.49
C ASN A 358 15.89 3.18 22.78
N ILE A 359 15.50 3.93 21.75
CA ILE A 359 14.64 5.10 21.97
C ILE A 359 13.23 4.54 22.06
N LYS A 360 12.79 4.23 23.28
CA LYS A 360 11.48 3.66 23.57
C LYS A 360 10.56 4.70 24.21
N LEU A 361 9.28 4.68 23.82
CA LEU A 361 8.16 4.82 24.75
C LEU A 361 7.69 3.39 25.09
N THR A 362 7.49 3.10 26.36
CA THR A 362 7.22 1.75 26.88
C THR A 362 5.78 1.27 26.66
N SER A 363 5.58 -0.05 26.70
CA SER A 363 4.27 -0.71 26.58
C SER A 363 3.32 -0.32 27.71
N ASP A 364 3.84 -0.05 28.91
CA ASP A 364 3.07 0.47 30.05
C ASP A 364 2.62 1.92 29.80
N GLU A 365 3.46 2.72 29.15
CA GLU A 365 3.10 4.07 28.72
C GLU A 365 2.07 4.08 27.59
N VAL A 366 1.93 2.99 26.80
CA VAL A 366 0.88 2.81 25.78
C VAL A 366 -0.41 2.23 26.36
N ALA A 367 -0.29 1.28 27.29
CA ALA A 367 -1.41 0.66 28.01
C ALA A 367 -2.09 1.63 28.98
N GLN A 368 -1.40 2.68 29.45
CA GLN A 368 -2.02 3.77 30.21
C GLN A 368 -2.90 4.71 29.36
N LEU A 369 -2.83 4.62 28.02
CA LEU A 369 -3.45 5.57 27.08
C LEU A 369 -4.65 5.00 26.35
N LEU A 370 -4.60 3.69 26.18
CA LEU A 370 -5.66 2.90 25.59
C LEU A 370 -6.33 2.17 26.75
N PRO A 371 -7.62 2.45 27.05
CA PRO A 371 -8.32 1.58 27.97
C PRO A 371 -8.35 0.17 27.38
N ASP A 372 -8.10 -0.81 28.25
CA ASP A 372 -8.11 -2.27 28.06
C ASP A 372 -9.28 -2.76 27.17
N PRO A 373 -9.12 -3.86 26.40
CA PRO A 373 -9.54 -3.94 25.02
C PRO A 373 -10.99 -4.40 24.92
N ALA A 374 -11.88 -3.60 24.33
CA ALA A 374 -13.20 -4.10 23.98
C ALA A 374 -13.83 -3.37 22.80
N LEU A 375 -13.18 -3.42 21.63
CA LEU A 375 -13.95 -3.49 20.39
C LEU A 375 -14.11 -4.97 20.08
N ASN A 376 -15.12 -5.60 20.68
CA ASN A 376 -15.41 -7.00 20.46
C ASN A 376 -15.97 -7.15 19.04
N THR A 377 -15.16 -7.68 18.12
CA THR A 377 -15.50 -7.80 16.69
C THR A 377 -16.61 -8.81 16.39
N ASP A 378 -17.08 -9.55 17.40
CA ASP A 378 -18.13 -10.56 17.30
C ASP A 378 -19.54 -10.03 17.68
N LYS A 379 -19.71 -8.72 17.89
CA LYS A 379 -21.02 -8.11 18.20
C LYS A 379 -21.87 -7.94 16.93
N ASP A 380 -23.16 -8.28 17.02
CA ASP A 380 -24.13 -8.01 15.96
C ASP A 380 -24.41 -6.51 15.87
N LEU A 381 -23.91 -5.87 14.83
CA LEU A 381 -24.06 -4.42 14.59
C LEU A 381 -25.33 -4.08 13.80
N SER A 382 -26.22 -5.06 13.53
CA SER A 382 -27.50 -4.80 12.88
C SER A 382 -28.48 -4.07 13.79
N GLU A 383 -28.29 -4.14 15.12
CA GLU A 383 -29.04 -3.37 16.11
C GLU A 383 -28.47 -1.95 16.27
N ASN A 384 -29.32 -0.94 16.05
CA ASN A 384 -28.92 0.47 16.06
C ASN A 384 -28.35 0.95 17.40
N GLU A 385 -28.78 0.42 18.53
CA GLU A 385 -28.26 0.82 19.84
C GLU A 385 -26.87 0.21 20.10
N THR A 386 -26.66 -1.06 19.76
CA THR A 386 -25.34 -1.70 19.84
C THR A 386 -24.32 -1.01 18.92
N PHE A 387 -24.72 -0.63 17.71
CA PHE A 387 -23.87 0.15 16.81
C PHE A 387 -23.52 1.53 17.40
N LYS A 388 -24.49 2.24 17.99
CA LYS A 388 -24.23 3.54 18.63
C LYS A 388 -23.30 3.41 19.84
N ASP A 389 -23.44 2.36 20.64
CA ASP A 389 -22.60 2.11 21.80
C ASP A 389 -21.15 1.80 21.39
N GLU A 390 -20.95 1.01 20.32
CA GLU A 390 -19.61 0.76 19.77
C GLU A 390 -19.00 2.02 19.15
N VAL A 391 -19.79 2.84 18.45
CA VAL A 391 -19.34 4.14 17.93
C VAL A 391 -18.92 5.07 19.08
N LYS A 392 -19.68 5.08 20.19
CA LYS A 392 -19.34 5.87 21.37
C LYS A 392 -18.06 5.37 22.06
N GLN A 393 -17.85 4.05 22.14
CA GLN A 393 -16.59 3.50 22.66
C GLN A 393 -15.40 3.83 21.76
N LEU A 394 -15.57 3.82 20.43
CA LEU A 394 -14.57 4.29 19.48
C LEU A 394 -14.24 5.77 19.70
N GLU A 395 -15.25 6.61 19.89
CA GLU A 395 -15.08 8.03 20.21
C GLU A 395 -14.29 8.21 21.52
N ASP A 396 -14.62 7.47 22.58
CA ASP A 396 -13.94 7.55 23.87
C ASP A 396 -12.46 7.09 23.79
N ILE A 397 -12.17 6.04 23.03
CA ILE A 397 -10.80 5.57 22.78
C ILE A 397 -10.03 6.61 21.97
N GLN A 398 -10.64 7.14 20.91
CA GLN A 398 -10.03 8.16 20.07
C GLN A 398 -9.67 9.40 20.91
N VAL A 399 -10.58 9.87 21.75
CA VAL A 399 -10.33 11.02 22.65
C VAL A 399 -9.17 10.76 23.60
N LYS A 400 -9.02 9.55 24.15
CA LYS A 400 -7.92 9.20 25.06
C LYS A 400 -6.55 9.17 24.37
N ILE A 401 -6.47 8.53 23.20
CA ILE A 401 -5.23 8.52 22.38
C ILE A 401 -4.86 9.95 22.01
N GLU A 402 -5.83 10.74 21.56
CA GLU A 402 -5.59 12.10 21.10
C GLU A 402 -5.13 13.01 22.25
N THR A 403 -5.69 12.82 23.45
CA THR A 403 -5.28 13.54 24.66
C THR A 403 -3.84 13.19 25.05
N TYR A 404 -3.48 11.90 25.04
CA TYR A 404 -2.10 11.53 25.36
C TYR A 404 -1.09 12.08 24.37
N LEU A 405 -1.33 11.89 23.07
CA LEU A 405 -0.40 12.36 22.05
C LEU A 405 -0.19 13.87 22.19
N LYS A 406 -1.26 14.63 22.44
CA LYS A 406 -1.19 16.05 22.75
C LYS A 406 -0.33 16.36 23.98
N ASP A 407 -0.51 15.65 25.08
CA ASP A 407 0.25 15.87 26.32
C ASP A 407 1.73 15.48 26.17
N TYR A 408 2.00 14.41 25.42
CA TYR A 408 3.35 13.97 25.08
C TYR A 408 4.08 15.01 24.24
N TYR A 409 3.47 15.49 23.14
CA TYR A 409 4.06 16.54 22.31
C TYR A 409 4.25 17.85 23.08
N GLN A 410 3.32 18.21 23.97
CA GLN A 410 3.46 19.38 24.84
C GLN A 410 4.66 19.25 25.78
N THR A 411 4.85 18.10 26.41
CA THR A 411 5.98 17.82 27.32
C THR A 411 7.29 17.82 26.56
N PHE A 412 7.32 17.18 25.39
CA PHE A 412 8.50 17.11 24.54
C PHE A 412 8.96 18.50 24.07
N ALA A 413 8.05 19.39 23.69
CA ALA A 413 8.35 20.79 23.33
C ALA A 413 8.46 21.76 24.52
N GLN A 414 8.40 21.25 25.75
CA GLN A 414 8.81 21.96 26.96
C GLN A 414 10.27 21.63 27.35
N ASN A 415 10.88 20.62 26.72
CA ASN A 415 12.28 20.28 26.94
C ASN A 415 13.21 21.40 26.44
N LYS A 416 14.05 21.93 27.33
CA LYS A 416 14.93 23.07 27.07
C LYS A 416 15.90 22.83 25.91
N SER A 417 16.43 21.60 25.79
CA SER A 417 17.37 21.19 24.74
C SER A 417 16.75 21.05 23.36
N VAL A 418 15.42 20.89 23.30
CA VAL A 418 14.63 20.91 22.06
C VAL A 418 14.23 22.35 21.74
N ILE A 419 13.79 23.13 22.73
CA ILE A 419 13.34 24.51 22.53
C ILE A 419 14.44 25.44 22.02
N GLU A 420 15.68 25.28 22.48
CA GLU A 420 16.77 26.18 22.12
C GLU A 420 17.34 25.89 20.71
N ASP A 421 17.09 24.68 20.19
CA ASP A 421 17.64 24.15 18.94
C ASP A 421 16.62 24.25 17.80
N LYS A 422 16.94 25.07 16.79
CA LYS A 422 16.02 25.33 15.67
C LYS A 422 15.83 24.11 14.78
N ASP A 423 16.87 23.32 14.54
CA ASP A 423 16.84 22.17 13.63
C ASP A 423 16.02 21.02 14.23
N LYS A 424 16.10 20.84 15.55
CA LYS A 424 15.25 19.87 16.26
C LYS A 424 13.78 20.27 16.21
N LEU A 425 13.48 21.56 16.34
CA LEU A 425 12.11 22.06 16.23
C LEU A 425 11.57 21.98 14.80
N GLU A 426 12.40 22.16 13.78
CA GLU A 426 12.03 21.91 12.37
C GLU A 426 11.81 20.41 12.09
N THR A 427 12.63 19.53 12.67
CA THR A 427 12.43 18.07 12.58
C THR A 427 11.12 17.65 13.27
N LEU A 428 10.84 18.24 14.43
CA LEU A 428 9.60 18.02 15.16
C LEU A 428 8.40 18.60 14.38
N SER A 429 8.54 19.77 13.73
CA SER A 429 7.50 20.39 12.90
C SER A 429 7.16 19.55 11.67
N ALA A 430 8.10 18.75 11.20
CA ALA A 430 7.83 17.74 10.20
C ALA A 430 6.79 16.78 10.78
N ILE A 431 6.98 16.07 11.88
CA ILE A 431 6.06 14.97 12.24
C ILE A 431 4.74 15.36 12.95
N LEU A 432 4.54 16.61 13.35
CA LEU A 432 3.37 17.02 14.14
C LEU A 432 2.07 17.18 13.33
N GLU A 433 0.99 16.54 13.79
CA GLU A 433 -0.37 16.77 13.29
C GLU A 433 -1.06 17.96 13.95
N LYS A 434 -1.91 18.67 13.19
CA LYS A 434 -2.63 19.88 13.63
C LYS A 434 -3.35 19.72 14.96
N ARG A 435 -4.01 18.58 15.17
CA ARG A 435 -4.87 18.31 16.35
C ARG A 435 -4.10 18.22 17.67
N PHE A 436 -2.79 17.98 17.62
CA PHE A 436 -1.94 17.87 18.82
C PHE A 436 -1.20 19.17 19.17
N ILE A 437 -1.40 20.22 18.38
CA ILE A 437 -0.72 21.49 18.58
C ILE A 437 -1.51 22.35 19.57
N SER A 438 -0.88 22.68 20.70
CA SER A 438 -1.48 23.58 21.69
C SER A 438 -1.12 25.05 21.49
N HIS A 439 -1.89 25.96 22.09
CA HIS A 439 -1.66 27.40 21.95
C HIS A 439 -0.27 27.86 22.45
N GLY A 440 0.21 27.28 23.55
CA GLY A 440 1.57 27.55 24.07
C GLY A 440 2.68 27.01 23.15
N PHE A 441 2.39 25.95 22.39
CA PHE A 441 3.29 25.36 21.39
C PHE A 441 3.38 26.24 20.13
N LEU A 442 2.23 26.69 19.62
CA LEU A 442 2.12 27.62 18.47
C LEU A 442 2.91 28.92 18.70
N LYS A 443 2.71 29.56 19.86
CA LYS A 443 3.36 30.83 20.20
C LYS A 443 4.90 30.73 20.22
N LYS A 444 5.45 29.54 20.48
CA LYS A 444 6.91 29.29 20.47
C LYS A 444 7.44 29.13 19.04
N PHE A 445 6.73 28.37 18.20
CA PHE A 445 7.08 28.21 16.79
C PHE A 445 7.00 29.55 16.07
N GLU A 446 6.00 30.36 16.39
CA GLU A 446 5.83 31.72 15.86
C GLU A 446 7.00 32.63 16.28
N ARG A 447 7.37 32.66 17.57
CA ARG A 447 8.54 33.43 18.06
C ARG A 447 9.84 33.05 17.38
N LYS A 448 10.02 31.77 17.03
CA LYS A 448 11.22 31.23 16.38
C LYS A 448 11.12 31.12 14.85
N LYS A 449 9.99 31.56 14.26
CA LYS A 449 9.71 31.51 12.81
C LYS A 449 9.87 30.12 12.20
N ILE A 450 9.36 29.09 12.89
CA ILE A 450 9.46 27.69 12.46
C ILE A 450 8.20 27.29 11.67
N PRO A 451 8.33 26.82 10.43
CA PRO A 451 7.20 26.41 9.59
C PRO A 451 6.62 25.07 10.08
N MET A 452 5.31 24.87 9.95
CA MET A 452 4.64 23.61 10.30
C MET A 452 4.50 22.70 9.08
N LEU A 453 5.45 21.79 8.91
CA LEU A 453 5.72 21.16 7.61
C LEU A 453 4.81 19.97 7.27
N ASN A 454 4.40 19.08 8.21
CA ASN A 454 3.40 18.01 7.93
C ASN A 454 2.03 18.19 8.60
N SER A 455 1.75 19.33 9.27
CA SER A 455 0.48 19.48 9.98
C SER A 455 -0.75 19.69 9.08
N PHE A 456 -0.56 19.84 7.77
CA PHE A 456 -1.60 20.18 6.82
C PHE A 456 -1.69 19.16 5.69
N SER A 457 -2.68 18.27 5.76
CA SER A 457 -3.07 17.39 4.66
C SER A 457 -4.19 18.05 3.85
N PHE A 458 -4.00 18.16 2.53
CA PHE A 458 -5.06 18.64 1.64
C PHE A 458 -6.25 17.69 1.63
N LYS A 459 -6.01 16.37 1.68
CA LYS A 459 -7.08 15.35 1.78
C LYS A 459 -7.96 15.57 2.99
N ASP A 460 -7.36 15.76 4.17
CA ASP A 460 -8.11 15.98 5.41
C ASP A 460 -8.91 17.27 5.34
N ILE A 461 -8.31 18.37 4.84
CA ILE A 461 -9.00 19.64 4.64
C ILE A 461 -10.21 19.46 3.69
N MET A 462 -10.05 18.75 2.57
CA MET A 462 -11.16 18.51 1.63
C MET A 462 -12.27 17.64 2.24
N VAL A 463 -11.92 16.65 3.08
CA VAL A 463 -12.88 15.84 3.83
C VAL A 463 -13.64 16.70 4.85
N GLU A 464 -12.93 17.51 5.63
CA GLU A 464 -13.50 18.45 6.61
C GLU A 464 -14.46 19.44 5.94
N GLN A 465 -14.04 20.09 4.86
CA GLN A 465 -14.90 21.01 4.09
C GLN A 465 -16.15 20.31 3.54
N SER A 466 -16.04 19.03 3.18
CA SER A 466 -17.19 18.24 2.72
C SER A 466 -18.14 17.86 3.84
N ALA A 467 -17.61 17.54 5.03
CA ALA A 467 -18.41 17.27 6.22
C ALA A 467 -19.15 18.53 6.69
N LEU A 468 -18.46 19.68 6.75
CA LEU A 468 -19.04 20.98 7.06
C LEU A 468 -20.17 21.33 6.09
N ARG A 469 -20.00 21.09 4.77
CA ARG A 469 -21.07 21.27 3.77
C ARG A 469 -22.31 20.42 4.08
N LYS A 470 -22.13 19.16 4.48
CA LYS A 470 -23.26 18.28 4.86
C LYS A 470 -23.98 18.76 6.11
N LEU A 471 -23.25 19.40 7.04
CA LEU A 471 -23.81 20.01 8.25
C LEU A 471 -24.44 21.40 8.01
N GLY A 472 -24.49 21.87 6.75
CA GLY A 472 -25.12 23.13 6.37
C GLY A 472 -24.18 24.34 6.35
N HIS A 473 -22.89 24.18 6.68
CA HIS A 473 -21.89 25.24 6.50
C HIS A 473 -21.55 25.39 5.02
N GLN A 474 -21.91 26.53 4.41
CA GLN A 474 -21.57 26.80 3.02
C GLN A 474 -20.32 27.67 2.94
N ASN A 475 -19.18 27.07 2.62
CA ASN A 475 -18.01 27.83 2.15
C ASN A 475 -18.38 28.54 0.83
N HIS A 476 -17.96 29.81 0.68
CA HIS A 476 -18.28 30.68 -0.44
C HIS A 476 -18.02 30.02 -1.80
N ALA A 477 -16.94 29.26 -1.96
CA ALA A 477 -16.61 28.60 -3.22
C ALA A 477 -17.72 27.63 -3.70
N TRP A 478 -18.51 27.03 -2.80
CA TRP A 478 -19.63 26.16 -3.17
C TRP A 478 -20.84 26.89 -3.73
N GLN A 479 -20.92 28.21 -3.58
CA GLN A 479 -21.99 28.99 -4.18
C GLN A 479 -21.80 29.12 -5.70
N LEU A 480 -20.56 28.93 -6.18
CA LEU A 480 -20.20 28.89 -7.61
C LEU A 480 -20.51 27.53 -8.28
N ASP A 481 -20.86 26.50 -7.52
CA ASP A 481 -21.28 25.18 -8.03
C ASP A 481 -22.51 25.31 -8.96
N ARG A 482 -23.30 26.39 -8.78
CA ARG A 482 -24.40 26.74 -9.70
C ARG A 482 -23.86 27.51 -10.90
N LYS A 483 -23.66 26.80 -12.02
CA LYS A 483 -23.14 27.34 -13.29
C LYS A 483 -23.76 28.67 -13.74
N THR A 484 -25.08 28.83 -13.65
CA THR A 484 -25.76 30.09 -14.04
C THR A 484 -25.39 31.28 -13.15
N LYS A 485 -25.07 31.05 -11.88
CA LYS A 485 -24.60 32.12 -10.98
C LYS A 485 -23.10 32.37 -11.18
N ALA A 486 -22.31 31.31 -11.39
CA ALA A 486 -20.89 31.42 -11.69
C ALA A 486 -20.64 32.21 -12.99
N PHE A 487 -21.49 32.04 -14.01
CA PHE A 487 -21.41 32.80 -15.25
C PHE A 487 -21.74 34.29 -15.07
N ARG A 488 -22.71 34.65 -14.23
CA ARG A 488 -22.99 36.06 -13.90
C ARG A 488 -21.82 36.68 -13.13
N PHE A 489 -21.23 35.94 -12.22
CA PHE A 489 -20.02 36.36 -11.52
C PHE A 489 -18.84 36.54 -12.47
N ALA A 490 -18.63 35.61 -13.41
CA ALA A 490 -17.62 35.74 -14.45
C ALA A 490 -17.82 37.01 -15.29
N ASP A 491 -19.06 37.30 -15.71
CA ASP A 491 -19.39 38.54 -16.42
C ASP A 491 -19.03 39.79 -15.60
N GLU A 492 -19.33 39.79 -14.29
CA GLU A 492 -19.05 40.90 -13.38
C GLU A 492 -17.55 41.19 -13.22
N ILE A 493 -16.72 40.15 -13.20
CA ILE A 493 -15.25 40.28 -13.08
C ILE A 493 -14.54 40.36 -14.45
N GLY A 494 -15.30 40.43 -15.54
CA GLY A 494 -14.78 40.46 -16.90
C GLY A 494 -14.01 39.20 -17.31
N LEU A 495 -14.35 38.05 -16.76
CA LEU A 495 -13.77 36.76 -17.13
C LEU A 495 -14.55 36.17 -18.31
N ARG A 496 -13.87 35.92 -19.44
CA ARG A 496 -14.50 35.39 -20.66
C ARG A 496 -15.16 34.05 -20.36
N ARG A 497 -16.40 33.86 -20.81
CA ARG A 497 -17.15 32.58 -20.76
C ARG A 497 -17.84 32.35 -22.12
N PRO A 498 -18.29 31.13 -22.42
CA PRO A 498 -19.07 30.89 -23.62
C PRO A 498 -20.37 31.71 -23.58
N LYS A 499 -20.75 32.32 -24.71
CA LYS A 499 -22.08 32.94 -24.84
C LYS A 499 -23.15 31.85 -24.84
N SER A 500 -24.19 31.99 -24.02
CA SER A 500 -25.28 31.00 -23.90
C SER A 500 -26.63 31.63 -24.26
N SER A 501 -27.55 30.85 -24.82
CA SER A 501 -28.92 31.31 -25.05
C SER A 501 -29.69 31.49 -23.74
N SER A 502 -30.51 32.54 -23.67
CA SER A 502 -31.49 32.73 -22.59
C SER A 502 -32.78 31.93 -22.79
N ARG A 503 -33.08 31.57 -24.05
CA ARG A 503 -34.21 30.70 -24.41
C ARG A 503 -33.88 29.24 -24.11
N ILE A 504 -34.83 28.55 -23.48
CA ILE A 504 -34.87 27.08 -23.37
C ILE A 504 -35.63 26.55 -24.58
N TYR A 505 -35.10 25.52 -25.21
CA TYR A 505 -35.64 24.85 -26.38
C TYR A 505 -36.05 23.42 -26.04
N THR A 506 -36.98 22.84 -26.80
CA THR A 506 -37.09 21.38 -26.91
C THR A 506 -35.99 20.84 -27.83
N PHE A 507 -35.72 19.54 -27.80
CA PHE A 507 -34.74 18.95 -28.71
C PHE A 507 -35.14 19.16 -30.18
N ASP A 508 -36.43 19.06 -30.48
CA ASP A 508 -36.96 19.26 -31.83
C ASP A 508 -36.71 20.69 -32.35
N GLU A 509 -36.78 21.69 -31.47
CA GLU A 509 -36.49 23.09 -31.83
C GLU A 509 -34.99 23.41 -31.95
N ILE A 510 -34.12 22.64 -31.28
CA ILE A 510 -32.69 22.96 -31.16
C ILE A 510 -31.81 22.15 -32.11
N LYS A 511 -32.25 20.95 -32.50
CA LYS A 511 -31.45 20.00 -33.29
C LYS A 511 -30.95 20.56 -34.62
N ASP A 512 -31.61 21.57 -35.18
CA ASP A 512 -31.32 22.20 -36.48
C ASP A 512 -30.69 23.60 -36.35
N LYS A 513 -30.24 24.00 -35.15
CA LYS A 513 -29.56 25.29 -34.96
C LYS A 513 -28.26 25.37 -35.75
N GLU A 514 -28.05 26.51 -36.41
CA GLU A 514 -26.89 26.76 -37.27
C GLU A 514 -25.56 26.59 -36.50
N ALA A 515 -24.62 25.89 -37.13
CA ALA A 515 -23.28 25.65 -36.62
C ALA A 515 -22.34 26.84 -36.99
N PRO A 516 -21.22 27.06 -36.28
CA PRO A 516 -20.67 26.28 -35.16
C PRO A 516 -21.36 26.59 -33.83
N ILE A 517 -21.74 25.55 -33.08
CA ILE A 517 -22.50 25.71 -31.83
C ILE A 517 -22.32 24.51 -30.89
N VAL A 518 -22.53 24.74 -29.59
CA VAL A 518 -22.69 23.66 -28.61
C VAL A 518 -24.15 23.53 -28.25
N ILE A 519 -24.69 22.31 -28.31
CA ILE A 519 -26.03 21.99 -27.83
C ILE A 519 -25.91 21.13 -26.59
N LYS A 520 -26.66 21.48 -25.53
CA LYS A 520 -26.69 20.68 -24.31
C LYS A 520 -28.00 20.81 -23.52
N PRO A 521 -28.33 19.80 -22.69
CA PRO A 521 -29.46 19.90 -21.78
C PRO A 521 -29.22 20.98 -20.72
N VAL A 522 -30.29 21.63 -20.27
CA VAL A 522 -30.29 22.56 -19.12
C VAL A 522 -29.80 21.86 -17.86
N GLN A 523 -30.18 20.58 -17.68
CA GLN A 523 -29.74 19.73 -16.58
C GLN A 523 -28.93 18.56 -17.11
N SER A 524 -27.60 18.65 -17.01
CA SER A 524 -26.69 17.56 -17.41
C SER A 524 -25.58 17.39 -16.38
N THR A 525 -25.21 16.12 -16.14
CA THR A 525 -24.03 15.75 -15.34
C THR A 525 -23.14 14.83 -16.16
N GLY A 526 -21.81 14.99 -16.05
CA GLY A 526 -20.85 14.12 -16.74
C GLY A 526 -20.92 14.13 -18.28
N SER A 527 -21.23 15.30 -18.86
CA SER A 527 -21.30 15.55 -20.32
C SER A 527 -22.41 14.81 -21.08
N ARG A 528 -23.44 14.31 -20.40
CA ARG A 528 -24.56 13.59 -21.02
C ARG A 528 -25.39 14.51 -21.91
N GLY A 529 -25.60 14.10 -23.16
CA GLY A 529 -26.34 14.88 -24.17
C GLY A 529 -25.62 16.14 -24.65
N VAL A 530 -24.33 16.31 -24.37
CA VAL A 530 -23.57 17.50 -24.82
C VAL A 530 -22.95 17.22 -26.18
N TYR A 531 -23.27 18.06 -27.17
CA TYR A 531 -22.79 17.96 -28.54
C TYR A 531 -22.06 19.24 -28.95
N LEU A 532 -20.83 19.10 -29.44
CA LEU A 532 -20.06 20.19 -30.06
C LEU A 532 -20.22 20.05 -31.57
N ILE A 533 -20.99 20.94 -32.19
CA ILE A 533 -21.33 20.91 -33.62
C ILE A 533 -20.42 21.89 -34.33
N PHE A 534 -19.41 21.38 -35.04
CA PHE A 534 -18.49 22.22 -35.81
C PHE A 534 -19.12 22.61 -37.15
N ASN A 535 -19.77 21.66 -37.80
CA ASN A 535 -20.63 21.82 -38.99
C ASN A 535 -21.55 20.60 -39.11
N ASP A 536 -22.44 20.59 -40.11
CA ASP A 536 -23.44 19.52 -40.29
C ASP A 536 -22.84 18.13 -40.53
N SER A 537 -21.56 18.04 -40.92
CA SER A 537 -20.84 16.80 -41.18
C SER A 537 -19.82 16.40 -40.11
N LYS A 538 -19.65 17.22 -39.05
CA LYS A 538 -18.67 16.98 -37.99
C LYS A 538 -19.18 17.46 -36.63
N ILE A 539 -19.58 16.50 -35.81
CA ILE A 539 -20.17 16.73 -34.49
C ILE A 539 -19.44 15.85 -33.46
N LEU A 540 -19.04 16.38 -32.31
CA LEU A 540 -18.45 15.58 -31.23
C LEU A 540 -19.49 15.32 -30.12
N SER A 541 -19.80 14.04 -29.88
CA SER A 541 -20.57 13.56 -28.74
C SER A 541 -19.66 13.53 -27.50
N ALA A 542 -19.78 14.53 -26.63
CA ALA A 542 -18.81 14.75 -25.54
C ALA A 542 -18.82 13.65 -24.47
N ARG A 543 -19.94 12.93 -24.31
CA ARG A 543 -20.04 11.79 -23.39
C ARG A 543 -19.27 10.57 -23.90
N ASN A 544 -19.45 10.28 -25.19
CA ASN A 544 -18.95 9.05 -25.81
C ASN A 544 -17.54 9.24 -26.41
N ASN A 545 -17.06 10.48 -26.44
CA ASN A 545 -15.86 10.89 -27.13
C ASN A 545 -15.82 10.40 -28.59
N LYS A 546 -16.94 10.55 -29.29
CA LYS A 546 -17.16 10.02 -30.63
C LYS A 546 -17.52 11.17 -31.59
N TYR A 547 -16.83 11.23 -32.73
CA TYR A 547 -17.26 12.09 -33.83
C TYR A 547 -18.40 11.41 -34.60
N LEU A 548 -19.46 12.18 -34.83
CA LEU A 548 -20.61 11.83 -35.64
C LEU A 548 -20.50 12.53 -36.99
N SER A 549 -20.93 11.83 -38.04
CA SER A 549 -20.77 12.27 -39.43
C SER A 549 -21.97 13.06 -39.95
N SER A 550 -23.07 13.13 -39.20
CA SER A 550 -24.25 13.91 -39.57
C SER A 550 -25.15 14.28 -38.38
N ARG A 551 -26.10 15.20 -38.59
CA ARG A 551 -27.12 15.54 -37.58
C ARG A 551 -28.07 14.37 -37.32
N GLU A 552 -28.33 13.54 -38.32
CA GLU A 552 -29.18 12.35 -38.18
C GLU A 552 -28.59 11.37 -37.16
N GLU A 553 -27.27 11.17 -37.15
CA GLU A 553 -26.61 10.34 -36.13
C GLU A 553 -26.77 10.93 -34.71
N MET A 554 -26.69 12.25 -34.57
CA MET A 554 -26.94 12.93 -33.29
C MET A 554 -28.39 12.75 -32.83
N ILE A 555 -29.35 12.86 -33.75
CA ILE A 555 -30.78 12.65 -33.47
C ILE A 555 -31.03 11.20 -33.06
N GLU A 556 -30.39 10.24 -33.72
CA GLU A 556 -30.47 8.81 -33.37
C GLU A 556 -29.92 8.54 -31.97
N GLU A 557 -28.76 9.10 -31.60
CA GLU A 557 -28.21 8.95 -30.24
C GLU A 557 -29.17 9.45 -29.15
N MET A 558 -29.99 10.45 -29.45
CA MET A 558 -30.96 11.04 -28.51
C MET A 558 -32.36 10.42 -28.57
N ARG A 559 -32.65 9.53 -29.53
CA ARG A 559 -33.97 8.93 -29.72
C ARG A 559 -34.49 8.22 -28.47
N GLU A 560 -33.74 7.24 -27.96
CA GLU A 560 -34.16 6.49 -26.76
C GLU A 560 -34.18 7.32 -25.48
N PRO A 561 -33.17 8.18 -25.19
CA PRO A 561 -33.24 9.10 -24.06
C PRO A 561 -34.47 10.01 -24.07
N LEU A 562 -34.82 10.61 -25.21
CA LEU A 562 -36.01 11.46 -25.35
C LEU A 562 -37.30 10.64 -25.20
N ALA A 563 -37.38 9.46 -25.84
CA ALA A 563 -38.53 8.57 -25.71
C ALA A 563 -38.75 8.15 -24.24
N ALA A 564 -37.69 7.91 -23.48
CA ALA A 564 -37.76 7.60 -22.06
C ALA A 564 -38.32 8.77 -21.22
N VAL A 565 -37.89 10.01 -21.50
CA VAL A 565 -38.45 11.22 -20.89
C VAL A 565 -39.94 11.35 -21.19
N TYR A 566 -40.34 11.20 -22.47
CA TYR A 566 -41.76 11.32 -22.87
C TYR A 566 -42.65 10.19 -22.32
N ARG A 567 -42.09 9.00 -22.07
CA ARG A 567 -42.79 7.90 -21.39
C ARG A 567 -42.90 8.09 -19.86
N GLY A 568 -42.35 9.18 -19.30
CA GLY A 568 -42.34 9.45 -17.87
C GLY A 568 -41.36 8.57 -17.08
N ASN A 569 -40.41 7.92 -17.75
CA ASN A 569 -39.38 7.09 -17.14
C ASN A 569 -37.98 7.54 -17.61
N PRO A 570 -37.55 8.77 -17.23
CA PRO A 570 -36.30 9.35 -17.71
C PRO A 570 -35.11 8.46 -17.35
N THR A 571 -34.24 8.21 -18.32
CA THR A 571 -32.98 7.49 -18.07
C THR A 571 -31.99 8.43 -17.37
N GLY A 572 -30.91 7.88 -16.83
CA GLY A 572 -29.81 8.69 -16.31
C GLY A 572 -29.16 9.63 -17.35
N GLN A 573 -29.50 9.50 -18.65
CA GLN A 573 -28.91 10.25 -19.76
C GLN A 573 -29.59 11.60 -20.02
N LEU A 574 -30.91 11.72 -19.83
CA LEU A 574 -31.67 12.96 -20.00
C LEU A 574 -32.83 12.98 -19.00
N LEU A 575 -32.93 14.05 -18.20
CA LEU A 575 -33.99 14.20 -17.20
C LEU A 575 -35.24 14.87 -17.76
N LYS A 576 -35.05 15.85 -18.65
CA LYS A 576 -36.10 16.63 -19.28
C LYS A 576 -35.69 17.05 -20.68
N ASP A 577 -36.68 17.27 -21.53
CA ASP A 577 -36.50 17.85 -22.85
C ASP A 577 -36.39 19.39 -22.77
N GLU A 578 -35.33 19.85 -22.09
CA GLU A 578 -35.02 21.27 -21.89
C GLU A 578 -33.56 21.51 -22.31
N TRP A 579 -33.35 22.30 -23.35
CA TRP A 579 -32.05 22.46 -24.01
C TRP A 579 -31.65 23.92 -24.19
N ILE A 580 -30.34 24.16 -24.28
CA ILE A 580 -29.75 25.48 -24.53
C ILE A 580 -28.61 25.37 -25.53
N THR A 581 -28.30 26.49 -26.18
CA THR A 581 -27.12 26.62 -27.03
C THR A 581 -26.00 27.38 -26.31
N GLU A 582 -24.75 27.02 -26.58
CA GLU A 582 -23.56 27.77 -26.19
C GLU A 582 -22.62 28.02 -27.38
N GLU A 583 -21.82 29.07 -27.29
CA GLU A 583 -20.69 29.35 -28.18
C GLU A 583 -19.75 28.14 -28.23
N LEU A 584 -19.38 27.73 -29.44
CA LEU A 584 -18.36 26.72 -29.62
C LEU A 584 -16.97 27.36 -29.52
N ILE A 585 -16.25 27.03 -28.45
CA ILE A 585 -14.85 27.42 -28.29
C ILE A 585 -13.99 26.45 -29.10
N LEU A 586 -13.10 26.98 -29.93
CA LEU A 586 -12.20 26.21 -30.78
C LEU A 586 -10.78 26.23 -30.22
N ARG A 587 -10.01 25.18 -30.51
CA ARG A 587 -8.57 25.14 -30.18
C ARG A 587 -7.76 26.13 -31.01
N GLU A 588 -8.06 26.18 -32.30
CA GLU A 588 -7.42 27.01 -33.31
C GLU A 588 -8.49 27.59 -34.23
N GLU A 589 -8.26 28.77 -34.78
CA GLU A 589 -9.19 29.39 -35.72
C GLU A 589 -9.36 28.51 -36.97
N GLY A 590 -10.60 28.21 -37.35
CA GLY A 590 -10.91 27.29 -38.46
C GLY A 590 -10.67 25.80 -38.17
N SER A 591 -10.21 25.44 -36.96
CA SER A 591 -10.02 24.04 -36.57
C SER A 591 -11.32 23.37 -36.13
N THR A 592 -11.36 22.05 -36.29
CA THR A 592 -12.45 21.19 -35.80
C THR A 592 -12.02 20.33 -34.60
N ALA A 593 -10.89 20.68 -33.99
CA ALA A 593 -10.42 20.11 -32.74
C ALA A 593 -11.11 20.81 -31.56
N PRO A 594 -11.58 20.05 -30.55
CA PRO A 594 -12.12 20.62 -29.33
C PRO A 594 -11.03 21.39 -28.58
N PRO A 595 -11.39 22.40 -27.77
CA PRO A 595 -10.43 23.16 -26.98
C PRO A 595 -9.79 22.24 -25.93
N LEU A 596 -8.57 22.59 -25.50
CA LEU A 596 -7.94 21.91 -24.37
C LEU A 596 -8.65 22.29 -23.08
N ASP A 597 -8.89 21.32 -22.21
CA ASP A 597 -9.39 21.55 -20.86
C ASP A 597 -8.20 21.86 -19.95
N TYR A 598 -8.12 23.09 -19.44
CA TYR A 598 -7.20 23.45 -18.38
C TYR A 598 -7.90 23.45 -17.03
N LYS A 599 -7.23 22.94 -16.00
CA LYS A 599 -7.70 22.96 -14.63
C LYS A 599 -6.64 23.60 -13.75
N PHE A 600 -6.80 24.88 -13.46
CA PHE A 600 -5.88 25.66 -12.64
C PHE A 600 -6.19 25.42 -11.16
N TYR A 601 -5.21 24.94 -10.39
CA TYR A 601 -5.34 24.75 -8.94
C TYR A 601 -4.90 26.02 -8.21
N CYS A 602 -5.85 26.93 -8.02
CA CYS A 602 -5.61 28.24 -7.42
C CYS A 602 -5.81 28.21 -5.90
N PHE A 603 -4.80 28.69 -5.18
CA PHE A 603 -4.76 28.87 -3.74
C PHE A 603 -4.66 30.36 -3.44
N TYR A 604 -5.79 31.00 -3.10
CA TYR A 604 -5.98 32.45 -3.01
C TYR A 604 -4.68 33.28 -3.04
N GLY A 605 -4.34 33.84 -4.21
CA GLY A 605 -3.10 34.59 -4.44
C GLY A 605 -1.90 33.79 -4.96
N GLU A 606 -2.08 32.50 -5.28
CA GLU A 606 -1.03 31.62 -5.78
C GLU A 606 -1.61 30.52 -6.71
N LEU A 607 -0.87 30.16 -7.75
CA LEU A 607 -1.15 29.01 -8.60
C LEU A 607 -0.10 27.94 -8.31
N LEU A 608 -0.49 26.70 -8.06
CA LEU A 608 0.47 25.62 -7.82
C LEU A 608 0.73 24.76 -9.06
N PHE A 609 -0.33 24.33 -9.72
CA PHE A 609 -0.21 23.55 -10.95
C PHE A 609 -1.47 23.66 -11.81
N VAL A 610 -1.31 23.29 -13.08
CA VAL A 610 -2.37 23.25 -14.11
C VAL A 610 -2.43 21.83 -14.67
N LEU A 611 -3.62 21.23 -14.67
CA LEU A 611 -3.86 19.99 -15.42
C LEU A 611 -4.37 20.37 -16.81
N GLU A 612 -3.72 19.84 -17.84
CA GLU A 612 -4.10 19.96 -19.25
C GLU A 612 -4.63 18.63 -19.75
N ALA A 613 -5.82 18.62 -20.34
CA ALA A 613 -6.42 17.44 -20.95
C ALA A 613 -6.96 17.75 -22.36
N ASP A 614 -6.70 16.84 -23.29
CA ASP A 614 -7.25 16.88 -24.64
C ASP A 614 -8.49 15.97 -24.72
N ARG A 615 -9.66 16.54 -25.02
CA ARG A 615 -10.88 15.73 -25.19
C ARG A 615 -10.81 14.80 -26.39
N SER A 616 -10.13 15.18 -27.46
CA SER A 616 -10.00 14.36 -28.66
C SER A 616 -9.11 13.14 -28.49
N ASP A 617 -8.21 13.16 -27.50
CA ASP A 617 -7.34 12.04 -27.14
C ASP A 617 -7.47 11.71 -25.64
N ALA A 618 -8.40 10.81 -25.31
CA ALA A 618 -8.64 10.37 -23.94
C ALA A 618 -7.51 9.46 -23.37
N SER A 619 -6.42 9.26 -24.10
CA SER A 619 -5.35 8.32 -23.73
C SER A 619 -4.31 8.89 -22.76
N GLY A 620 -4.38 10.18 -22.41
CA GLY A 620 -3.46 10.82 -21.45
C GLY A 620 -3.86 12.25 -21.04
N PHE A 621 -3.06 12.85 -20.17
CA PHE A 621 -3.13 14.26 -19.77
C PHE A 621 -1.76 14.75 -19.32
N SER A 622 -1.60 16.05 -19.11
CA SER A 622 -0.37 16.66 -18.60
C SER A 622 -0.66 17.40 -17.32
N VAL A 623 0.32 17.44 -16.42
CA VAL A 623 0.25 18.29 -15.22
C VAL A 623 1.49 19.14 -15.20
N TRP A 624 1.31 20.45 -15.12
CA TRP A 624 2.35 21.44 -15.21
C TRP A 624 2.42 22.21 -13.89
N ASN A 625 3.58 22.24 -13.25
CA ASN A 625 3.81 23.16 -12.13
C ASN A 625 3.69 24.61 -12.64
N ALA A 626 3.51 25.55 -11.71
CA ALA A 626 3.38 26.97 -12.04
C ALA A 626 4.58 27.55 -12.81
N ASP A 627 5.75 26.92 -12.73
CA ASP A 627 6.98 27.30 -13.46
C ASP A 627 7.06 26.70 -14.88
N GLY A 628 6.04 25.97 -15.32
CA GLY A 628 5.99 25.32 -16.64
C GLY A 628 6.70 23.97 -16.71
N THR A 629 7.16 23.40 -15.59
CA THR A 629 7.75 22.05 -15.56
C THR A 629 6.69 20.95 -15.39
N LEU A 630 6.93 19.75 -15.95
CA LEU A 630 6.02 18.61 -15.75
C LEU A 630 6.03 18.12 -14.29
N ALA A 631 4.84 17.86 -13.77
CA ALA A 631 4.58 17.50 -12.38
C ALA A 631 4.20 16.02 -12.23
N VAL A 632 4.84 15.32 -11.29
CA VAL A 632 4.51 13.93 -10.91
C VAL A 632 3.78 13.94 -9.57
N THR A 633 2.46 13.90 -9.63
CA THR A 633 1.59 14.23 -8.50
C THR A 633 1.09 13.00 -7.72
N GLY A 634 1.33 11.80 -8.24
CA GLY A 634 0.69 10.56 -7.78
C GLY A 634 -0.70 10.35 -8.41
N TRP A 635 -1.25 11.36 -9.07
CA TRP A 635 -2.56 11.29 -9.68
C TRP A 635 -2.45 10.63 -11.05
N GLN A 636 -2.60 9.30 -11.10
CA GLN A 636 -2.59 8.51 -12.35
C GLN A 636 -1.37 8.83 -13.23
N ASP A 637 -0.19 8.88 -12.62
CA ASP A 637 1.04 9.29 -13.29
C ASP A 637 1.37 8.41 -14.51
N GLU A 638 0.86 7.17 -14.56
CA GLU A 638 0.97 6.26 -15.71
C GLU A 638 0.30 6.77 -17.00
N LYS A 639 -0.55 7.80 -16.90
CA LYS A 639 -1.24 8.44 -18.02
C LYS A 639 -0.64 9.79 -18.41
N LEU A 640 0.43 10.23 -17.74
CA LEU A 640 1.08 11.48 -18.05
C LEU A 640 1.70 11.44 -19.44
N ARG A 641 1.48 12.51 -20.19
CA ARG A 641 2.10 12.76 -21.49
C ARG A 641 2.60 14.19 -21.54
N GLU A 642 3.49 14.47 -22.48
CA GLU A 642 3.88 15.84 -22.78
C GLU A 642 2.73 16.54 -23.53
N GLY A 643 2.34 17.71 -23.01
CA GLY A 643 1.26 18.54 -23.55
C GLY A 643 1.80 19.85 -24.13
N ILE A 644 0.92 20.82 -24.38
CA ILE A 644 1.31 22.14 -24.91
C ILE A 644 1.72 23.08 -23.77
N GLY A 645 1.25 22.85 -22.54
CA GLY A 645 1.48 23.75 -21.41
C GLY A 645 0.49 24.91 -21.40
N PHE A 646 0.77 25.94 -20.61
CA PHE A 646 -0.06 27.15 -20.47
C PHE A 646 0.83 28.40 -20.55
N SER A 647 0.28 29.55 -20.97
CA SER A 647 1.04 30.81 -20.97
C SER A 647 0.97 31.53 -19.63
N GLN A 648 1.89 32.47 -19.38
CA GLN A 648 1.85 33.28 -18.17
C GLN A 648 0.58 34.13 -18.12
N GLU A 649 0.08 34.62 -19.26
CA GLU A 649 -1.19 35.36 -19.32
C GLU A 649 -2.38 34.49 -18.88
N ASP A 650 -2.40 33.20 -19.27
CA ASP A 650 -3.44 32.26 -18.84
C ASP A 650 -3.41 32.08 -17.31
N ALA A 651 -2.21 31.92 -16.73
CA ALA A 651 -2.03 31.80 -15.29
C ALA A 651 -2.46 33.06 -14.54
N ASP A 652 -2.07 34.24 -15.04
CA ASP A 652 -2.40 35.53 -14.46
C ASP A 652 -3.91 35.80 -14.51
N GLU A 653 -4.58 35.46 -15.61
CA GLU A 653 -6.03 35.62 -15.74
C GLU A 653 -6.80 34.68 -14.78
N ALA A 654 -6.41 33.41 -14.71
CA ALA A 654 -6.99 32.46 -13.78
C ALA A 654 -6.78 32.89 -12.31
N LEU A 655 -5.57 33.38 -11.99
CA LEU A 655 -5.23 33.86 -10.66
C LEU A 655 -6.01 35.13 -10.30
N ARG A 656 -6.08 36.12 -11.20
CA ARG A 656 -6.89 37.34 -11.05
C ARG A 656 -8.34 37.00 -10.76
N ALA A 657 -8.93 36.07 -11.50
CA ALA A 657 -10.30 35.64 -11.27
C ALA A 657 -10.47 34.94 -9.91
N SER A 658 -9.52 34.08 -9.53
CA SER A 658 -9.57 33.38 -8.23
C SER A 658 -9.51 34.34 -7.03
N LEU A 659 -8.83 35.48 -7.18
CA LEU A 659 -8.73 36.52 -6.15
C LEU A 659 -10.05 37.26 -5.90
N GLU A 660 -11.04 37.16 -6.80
CA GLU A 660 -12.39 37.71 -6.60
C GLU A 660 -13.33 36.72 -5.88
N ILE A 661 -12.84 35.53 -5.53
CA ILE A 661 -13.59 34.50 -4.82
C ILE A 661 -13.09 34.45 -3.36
N PRO A 662 -13.95 34.68 -2.36
CA PRO A 662 -13.55 34.67 -0.95
C PRO A 662 -13.39 33.24 -0.40
N ALA A 663 -12.46 32.48 -0.97
CA ALA A 663 -12.17 31.11 -0.60
C ALA A 663 -10.67 30.80 -0.70
N PRO A 664 -10.10 30.01 0.24
CA PRO A 664 -8.67 29.67 0.22
C PRO A 664 -8.25 28.84 -0.99
N PHE A 665 -9.15 28.02 -1.52
CA PHE A 665 -8.88 27.16 -2.67
C PHE A 665 -10.07 27.15 -3.62
N ILE A 666 -9.77 27.22 -4.91
CA ILE A 666 -10.71 26.97 -5.99
C ILE A 666 -9.95 26.39 -7.18
N ARG A 667 -10.49 25.32 -7.79
CA ARG A 667 -10.00 24.87 -9.09
C ARG A 667 -10.79 25.58 -10.17
N MET A 668 -10.11 26.32 -11.04
CA MET A 668 -10.72 27.00 -12.18
C MET A 668 -10.61 26.11 -13.41
N ASP A 669 -11.75 25.61 -13.89
CA ASP A 669 -11.82 24.77 -15.08
C ASP A 669 -12.10 25.67 -16.29
N MET A 670 -11.10 25.76 -17.17
CA MET A 670 -11.04 26.67 -18.31
C MET A 670 -10.92 25.87 -19.62
N LEU A 671 -11.34 26.49 -20.71
CA LEU A 671 -11.11 26.01 -22.08
C LEU A 671 -10.06 26.90 -22.73
N LYS A 672 -9.01 26.34 -23.30
CA LYS A 672 -8.01 27.12 -24.05
C LYS A 672 -8.54 27.44 -25.46
N SER A 673 -8.55 28.73 -25.80
CA SER A 673 -8.85 29.25 -27.14
C SER A 673 -7.67 30.09 -27.69
N PRO A 674 -7.68 30.43 -28.99
CA PRO A 674 -6.67 31.31 -29.58
C PRO A 674 -6.54 32.67 -28.88
N ASP A 675 -7.65 33.24 -28.40
CA ASP A 675 -7.65 34.57 -27.76
C ASP A 675 -7.46 34.50 -26.23
N GLY A 676 -7.07 33.34 -25.68
CA GLY A 676 -6.89 33.13 -24.24
C GLY A 676 -7.81 32.08 -23.64
N ILE A 677 -7.90 32.05 -22.31
CA ILE A 677 -8.72 31.07 -21.58
C ILE A 677 -10.19 31.50 -21.47
N VAL A 678 -11.08 30.51 -21.49
CA VAL A 678 -12.53 30.70 -21.40
C VAL A 678 -13.08 29.91 -20.22
N PHE A 679 -13.75 30.60 -19.29
CA PHE A 679 -14.29 30.03 -18.06
C PHE A 679 -15.41 29.02 -18.31
N GLY A 680 -15.17 27.79 -17.87
CA GLY A 680 -16.13 26.69 -17.94
C GLY A 680 -16.88 26.49 -16.63
N GLU A 681 -16.16 26.29 -15.54
CA GLU A 681 -16.70 26.09 -14.18
C GLU A 681 -15.67 26.39 -13.09
N ALA A 682 -16.16 26.58 -11.86
CA ALA A 682 -15.32 26.70 -10.67
C ALA A 682 -15.60 25.51 -9.75
N THR A 683 -14.56 24.74 -9.43
CA THR A 683 -14.66 23.50 -8.66
C THR A 683 -14.04 23.68 -7.26
N PRO A 684 -14.86 23.85 -6.21
CA PRO A 684 -14.39 24.00 -4.81
C PRO A 684 -13.79 22.73 -4.21
N ARG A 685 -14.18 21.54 -4.74
CA ARG A 685 -13.61 20.25 -4.34
C ARG A 685 -13.22 19.46 -5.57
N PRO A 686 -11.92 19.29 -5.84
CA PRO A 686 -11.49 18.58 -7.02
C PRO A 686 -11.79 17.09 -6.85
N GLY A 687 -12.25 16.41 -7.90
CA GLY A 687 -12.38 14.96 -7.90
C GLY A 687 -11.02 14.27 -7.72
N LYS A 688 -11.01 13.04 -7.20
CA LYS A 688 -9.80 12.19 -7.07
C LYS A 688 -8.64 12.77 -6.24
N PHE A 689 -8.86 13.82 -5.44
CA PHE A 689 -7.85 14.40 -4.55
C PHE A 689 -7.20 13.40 -3.56
N HIS A 690 -7.83 12.26 -3.28
CA HIS A 690 -7.27 11.18 -2.46
C HIS A 690 -6.09 10.45 -3.13
N LEU A 691 -5.92 10.58 -4.45
CA LEU A 691 -4.86 9.93 -5.22
C LEU A 691 -3.52 10.68 -5.18
N PHE A 692 -3.48 11.93 -4.72
CA PHE A 692 -2.22 12.64 -4.59
C PHE A 692 -1.24 11.86 -3.70
N ASN A 693 0.01 11.78 -4.13
CA ASN A 693 1.07 11.20 -3.30
C ASN A 693 1.30 12.08 -2.05
N LYS A 694 2.03 11.55 -1.06
CA LYS A 694 2.26 12.25 0.21
C LYS A 694 2.87 13.64 0.03
N LYS A 695 3.80 13.79 -0.92
CA LYS A 695 4.47 15.07 -1.22
C LYS A 695 3.46 16.13 -1.69
N TYR A 696 2.62 15.81 -2.67
CA TYR A 696 1.62 16.77 -3.17
C TYR A 696 0.49 17.00 -2.18
N ASP A 697 0.06 16.00 -1.41
CA ASP A 697 -0.95 16.20 -0.36
C ASP A 697 -0.52 17.24 0.69
N GLN A 698 0.75 17.20 1.09
CA GLN A 698 1.34 18.15 2.05
C GLN A 698 1.56 19.53 1.42
N LEU A 699 2.07 19.58 0.18
CA LEU A 699 2.26 20.84 -0.55
C LEU A 699 0.94 21.61 -0.68
N LEU A 700 -0.12 20.93 -1.11
CA LEU A 700 -1.45 21.51 -1.28
C LEU A 700 -2.08 21.88 0.07
N GLY A 701 -1.85 21.09 1.12
CA GLY A 701 -2.35 21.38 2.45
C GLY A 701 -1.75 22.65 3.03
N ARG A 702 -0.43 22.85 2.85
CA ARG A 702 0.26 24.08 3.24
C ARG A 702 -0.24 25.28 2.45
N ALA A 703 -0.31 25.18 1.13
CA ALA A 703 -0.80 26.26 0.27
C ALA A 703 -2.23 26.69 0.63
N TYR A 704 -3.09 25.75 1.02
CA TYR A 704 -4.44 26.07 1.52
C TYR A 704 -4.40 26.97 2.75
N LYS A 705 -3.51 26.70 3.71
CA LYS A 705 -3.42 27.47 4.95
C LYS A 705 -2.78 28.84 4.74
N GLU A 706 -1.77 28.90 3.90
CA GLU A 706 -1.18 30.19 3.50
C GLU A 706 -2.21 31.04 2.75
N ALA A 707 -3.00 30.45 1.85
CA ALA A 707 -4.10 31.11 1.17
C ALA A 707 -5.20 31.59 2.13
N GLU A 708 -5.54 30.80 3.16
CA GLU A 708 -6.48 31.21 4.21
C GLU A 708 -5.98 32.44 4.97
N ALA A 709 -4.69 32.47 5.33
CA ALA A 709 -4.08 33.63 5.98
C ALA A 709 -4.04 34.86 5.07
N ARG A 710 -3.71 34.69 3.78
CA ARG A 710 -3.75 35.77 2.76
C ARG A 710 -5.16 36.34 2.62
N LEU A 711 -6.17 35.48 2.50
CA LEU A 711 -7.57 35.86 2.40
C LEU A 711 -8.05 36.63 3.63
N GLN A 712 -7.76 36.13 4.84
CA GLN A 712 -8.13 36.80 6.08
C GLN A 712 -7.50 38.19 6.19
N ARG A 713 -6.21 38.32 5.84
CA ARG A 713 -5.52 39.61 5.83
C ARG A 713 -6.17 40.60 4.86
N ASP A 714 -6.51 40.17 3.65
CA ASP A 714 -7.19 41.03 2.68
C ASP A 714 -8.57 41.48 3.18
N MET A 715 -9.34 40.57 3.76
CA MET A 715 -10.65 40.90 4.36
C MET A 715 -10.52 41.89 5.52
N LEU A 716 -9.53 41.70 6.40
CA LEU A 716 -9.23 42.62 7.51
C LEU A 716 -8.77 44.00 7.01
N ASN A 717 -8.10 44.05 5.86
CA ASN A 717 -7.70 45.29 5.18
C ASN A 717 -8.85 45.91 4.35
N GLY A 718 -10.07 45.39 4.46
CA GLY A 718 -11.26 45.98 3.84
C GLY A 718 -11.60 45.44 2.45
N LYS A 719 -11.00 44.34 1.99
CA LYS A 719 -11.41 43.71 0.72
C LYS A 719 -12.83 43.15 0.86
N GLU A 720 -13.77 43.73 0.13
CA GLU A 720 -15.18 43.39 0.27
C GLU A 720 -15.69 42.29 -0.67
N PHE A 721 -14.93 41.89 -1.69
CA PHE A 721 -15.38 40.95 -2.73
C PHE A 721 -16.71 41.38 -3.38
N ALA A 722 -16.79 42.64 -3.82
CA ALA A 722 -18.03 43.27 -4.29
C ALA A 722 -18.71 42.50 -5.43
N ALA A 723 -17.94 42.03 -6.42
CA ALA A 723 -18.45 41.24 -7.53
C ALA A 723 -19.08 39.91 -7.06
N PHE A 724 -18.46 39.27 -6.06
CA PHE A 724 -18.98 38.04 -5.47
C PHE A 724 -20.27 38.31 -4.66
N LYS A 725 -20.26 39.32 -3.78
CA LYS A 725 -21.42 39.71 -2.94
C LYS A 725 -22.67 40.05 -3.74
N LYS A 726 -22.52 40.54 -4.98
CA LYS A 726 -23.65 40.87 -5.87
C LYS A 726 -24.50 39.66 -6.23
N HIS A 727 -23.90 38.46 -6.28
CA HIS A 727 -24.57 37.23 -6.74
C HIS A 727 -24.71 36.18 -5.64
N PHE A 728 -23.97 36.33 -4.55
CA PHE A 728 -23.79 35.34 -3.50
C PHE A 728 -23.83 35.99 -2.13
N THR A 729 -24.35 35.27 -1.15
CA THR A 729 -24.39 35.78 0.23
C THR A 729 -23.07 35.44 0.90
N ILE A 730 -22.35 36.47 1.35
CA ILE A 730 -21.24 36.30 2.30
C ILE A 730 -21.88 36.43 3.68
N LYS A 731 -22.06 35.30 4.37
CA LYS A 731 -22.63 35.26 5.72
C LYS A 731 -21.54 35.29 6.77
#